data_AF-A0A401IQM6-F1
#
_entry.id   AF-A0A401IQM6-F1
#
_cell.length_a   1.000
_cell.length_b   1.000
_cell.length_c   1.000
_cell.angle_alpha   90.00
_cell.angle_beta   90.00
_cell.angle_gamma   90.00
#
_symmetry.space_group_name_H-M   'P 1'
#
loop_
_entity.id
_entity.type
_entity.pdbx_description
1 polymer ?
#
loop_
_entity_poly.entity_id
_entity_poly.type
_entity_poly.pdbx_seq_one_letter_code
_entity_poly.pdbx_strand_id
1 'polypeptide(L)'
;MKKILSMCVFLVVICSALITVNIFQTKDLIRTNTIEKTDDSFNFYVTESQISGKDEIKEFTRLANQYQVNIFLSTTNSQGATVKSVVYQRSSFPYDNFGLHSKKLFPGQNNYYASFPTGSKYQIGKIPVFYSKNHVILQTLARYHQKNNRTANGSFTVVGAKAADKTKIIHQLSLFFGITPTQLQTKKFEQRTEMFNKNLGIFLLILGIAVLIFLLVVVYLPVSKMHTIGVMKLNGWKNGAIIWSFIRPGIITLLGTSVVVDLIILVLYRHFLPHTLLPILVGGQVGLAILYLFTNLAVYLLVYKTTIRDLLKNHFNFTLGTWLAFGLKGLLTLITTILLVQTSFGITETIRQAQQVKDWQRYGEVLTLDKVMLADQEQATKTLTKLYADLDQNTDTMYVRSVIVNPAKELTTSTQRSEFAASERYPIMTVNENYIQNKVPQLSSLLKVKSNTRLYLIPRKYQNRSKMLRLVQSFQYSLLNSEQQAHTSVKKMNVKLVYYDDRQTKVSVFAYDFDINKRLRAPIFSIVTPANMTFFDKETLSDTSGASPLKIPPSKATMRAVRQAITKTNASYLKLHFATMNSMLSDTLSENNEGLALFTLMLVTVFCLNLLASVFLLMCIIQNKARSLAIKKILGIKLTERYKWEGLVALALYAIQFFVVLVFGSSKLILIFALVMIILDALISAGFISIVERRNLPAVLKGE
;
A
#
# COMPACT_ATOMS: atom_id res chain seq x y z
N MET A 1 -26.46 -29.55 -6.18
CA MET A 1 -25.83 -29.53 -4.84
C MET A 1 -24.47 -30.22 -4.79
N LYS A 2 -24.32 -31.53 -5.08
CA LYS A 2 -22.98 -32.17 -5.16
C LYS A 2 -22.01 -31.44 -6.11
N LYS A 3 -22.51 -31.04 -7.30
CA LYS A 3 -21.76 -30.21 -8.27
C LYS A 3 -21.37 -28.82 -7.73
N ILE A 4 -22.21 -28.20 -6.90
CA ILE A 4 -21.95 -26.88 -6.30
C ILE A 4 -20.87 -27.01 -5.23
N LEU A 5 -20.95 -28.04 -4.37
CA LEU A 5 -19.90 -28.34 -3.39
C LEU A 5 -18.55 -28.57 -4.08
N SER A 6 -18.52 -29.39 -5.14
CA SER A 6 -17.31 -29.62 -5.93
C SER A 6 -16.78 -28.33 -6.55
N MET A 7 -17.63 -27.47 -7.11
CA MET A 7 -17.23 -26.19 -7.67
C MET A 7 -16.64 -25.24 -6.61
N CYS A 8 -17.23 -25.18 -5.41
CA CYS A 8 -16.70 -24.38 -4.30
C CYS A 8 -15.35 -24.89 -3.84
N VAL A 9 -15.20 -26.21 -3.65
CA VAL A 9 -13.92 -26.83 -3.27
C VAL A 9 -12.86 -26.57 -4.34
N PHE A 10 -13.19 -26.74 -5.61
CA PHE A 10 -12.31 -26.43 -6.74
C PHE A 10 -11.81 -24.97 -6.69
N LEU A 11 -12.71 -24.02 -6.47
CA LEU A 11 -12.38 -22.60 -6.43
C LEU A 11 -11.50 -22.24 -5.22
N VAL A 12 -11.79 -22.80 -4.03
CA VAL A 12 -10.97 -22.59 -2.82
C VAL A 12 -9.54 -23.11 -3.02
N VAL A 13 -9.37 -24.28 -3.63
CA VAL A 13 -8.04 -24.86 -3.92
C VAL A 13 -7.25 -23.97 -4.90
N ILE A 14 -7.89 -23.53 -5.99
CA ILE A 14 -7.23 -22.65 -6.97
C ILE A 14 -6.84 -21.31 -6.35
N CYS A 15 -7.74 -20.66 -5.61
CA CYS A 15 -7.45 -19.37 -4.97
C CYS A 15 -6.31 -19.49 -3.95
N SER A 16 -6.30 -20.55 -3.15
CA SER A 16 -5.21 -20.81 -2.20
C SER A 16 -3.86 -20.98 -2.91
N ALA A 17 -3.83 -21.72 -4.01
CA ALA A 17 -2.60 -21.88 -4.80
C ALA A 17 -2.12 -20.57 -5.45
N LEU A 18 -3.04 -19.77 -6.00
CA LEU A 18 -2.72 -18.46 -6.57
C LEU A 18 -2.15 -17.48 -5.52
N ILE A 19 -2.67 -17.50 -4.30
CA ILE A 19 -2.12 -16.71 -3.18
C ILE A 19 -0.68 -17.14 -2.88
N THR A 20 -0.43 -18.44 -2.76
CA THR A 20 0.92 -18.97 -2.54
C THR A 20 1.86 -18.53 -3.66
N VAL A 21 1.46 -18.69 -4.93
CA VAL A 21 2.24 -18.21 -6.08
C VAL A 21 2.52 -16.71 -5.99
N ASN A 22 1.53 -15.89 -5.64
CA ASN A 22 1.72 -14.44 -5.51
C ASN A 22 2.71 -14.08 -4.39
N ILE A 23 2.64 -14.74 -3.23
CA ILE A 23 3.62 -14.57 -2.14
C ILE A 23 5.02 -14.88 -2.64
N PHE A 24 5.20 -15.96 -3.42
CA PHE A 24 6.50 -16.32 -3.98
C PHE A 24 6.97 -15.36 -5.08
N GLN A 25 6.07 -14.75 -5.85
CA GLN A 25 6.43 -13.66 -6.77
C GLN A 25 6.98 -12.45 -6.01
N THR A 26 6.35 -12.07 -4.89
CA THR A 26 6.83 -10.99 -4.02
C THR A 26 8.17 -11.34 -3.37
N LYS A 27 8.33 -12.58 -2.88
CA LYS A 27 9.62 -13.06 -2.35
C LYS A 27 10.71 -13.06 -3.41
N ASP A 28 10.39 -13.42 -4.65
CA ASP A 28 11.37 -13.39 -5.75
C ASP A 28 11.77 -11.96 -6.12
N LEU A 29 10.86 -10.98 -6.05
CA LEU A 29 11.21 -9.56 -6.20
C LEU A 29 12.19 -9.09 -5.13
N ILE A 30 11.96 -9.47 -3.86
CA ILE A 30 12.89 -9.17 -2.77
C ILE A 30 14.23 -9.87 -3.03
N ARG A 31 14.19 -11.16 -3.37
CA ARG A 31 15.38 -11.96 -3.66
C ARG A 31 16.21 -11.35 -4.78
N THR A 32 15.63 -10.94 -5.90
CA THR A 32 16.40 -10.35 -7.01
C THR A 32 16.99 -9.00 -6.67
N ASN A 33 16.30 -8.21 -5.83
CA ASN A 33 16.80 -6.94 -5.32
C ASN A 33 17.98 -7.13 -4.34
N THR A 34 18.09 -8.29 -3.68
CA THR A 34 19.17 -8.60 -2.73
C THR A 34 19.98 -9.85 -3.10
N ILE A 35 20.00 -10.22 -4.38
CA ILE A 35 20.49 -11.53 -4.85
C ILE A 35 21.97 -11.77 -4.53
N GLU A 36 22.75 -10.70 -4.38
CA GLU A 36 24.16 -10.75 -4.03
C GLU A 36 24.42 -10.98 -2.53
N LYS A 37 23.43 -10.77 -1.66
CA LYS A 37 23.64 -10.79 -0.21
C LYS A 37 23.82 -12.22 0.31
N THR A 38 24.77 -12.37 1.23
CA THR A 38 25.05 -13.58 2.02
C THR A 38 25.13 -13.19 3.50
N ASP A 39 25.26 -14.16 4.40
CA ASP A 39 25.43 -13.89 5.84
C ASP A 39 26.68 -13.04 6.11
N ASP A 40 27.76 -13.28 5.35
CA ASP A 40 29.01 -12.50 5.39
C ASP A 40 29.01 -11.28 4.44
N SER A 41 27.88 -10.57 4.33
CA SER A 41 27.77 -9.38 3.49
C SER A 41 27.42 -8.11 4.28
N PHE A 42 27.92 -6.97 3.83
CA PHE A 42 27.54 -5.67 4.37
C PHE A 42 27.40 -4.64 3.27
N ASN A 43 26.52 -3.66 3.50
CA ASN A 43 26.29 -2.59 2.55
C ASN A 43 27.12 -1.36 2.94
N PHE A 44 27.57 -0.62 1.94
CA PHE A 44 28.04 0.75 2.11
C PHE A 44 27.42 1.63 1.01
N TYR A 45 27.23 2.90 1.32
CA TYR A 45 26.55 3.85 0.48
C TYR A 45 27.50 4.99 0.20
N VAL A 46 27.80 5.20 -1.08
CA VAL A 46 28.64 6.31 -1.50
C VAL A 46 27.74 7.35 -2.13
N THR A 47 27.74 8.50 -1.48
CA THR A 47 27.14 9.73 -1.98
C THR A 47 28.27 10.74 -2.21
N GLU A 48 28.14 11.64 -3.18
CA GLU A 48 29.04 12.83 -3.28
C GLU A 48 30.46 12.54 -3.80
N SER A 49 30.71 11.37 -4.41
CA SER A 49 32.04 11.02 -4.93
C SER A 49 32.33 11.70 -6.28
N GLN A 50 33.48 12.37 -6.36
CA GLN A 50 34.08 12.88 -7.59
C GLN A 50 35.07 11.90 -8.23
N ILE A 51 35.16 10.67 -7.69
CA ILE A 51 36.10 9.65 -8.15
C ILE A 51 35.63 9.12 -9.52
N SER A 52 36.59 9.01 -10.44
CA SER A 52 36.34 8.47 -11.77
C SER A 52 36.06 6.97 -11.69
N GLY A 53 35.21 6.44 -12.59
CA GLY A 53 34.94 5.00 -12.64
C GLY A 53 36.19 4.14 -12.85
N LYS A 54 37.28 4.68 -13.43
CA LYS A 54 38.54 3.94 -13.58
C LYS A 54 39.27 3.77 -12.26
N ASP A 55 39.29 4.80 -11.43
CA ASP A 55 39.93 4.78 -10.11
C ASP A 55 39.12 3.94 -9.13
N GLU A 56 37.79 4.00 -9.21
CA GLU A 56 36.86 3.12 -8.47
C GLU A 56 37.13 1.64 -8.77
N ILE A 57 37.17 1.26 -10.06
CA ILE A 57 37.45 -0.13 -10.47
C ILE A 57 38.83 -0.57 -9.96
N LYS A 58 39.85 0.28 -10.05
CA LYS A 58 41.21 -0.04 -9.59
C LYS A 58 41.24 -0.32 -8.08
N GLU A 59 40.63 0.56 -7.29
CA GLU A 59 40.59 0.41 -5.84
C GLU A 59 39.73 -0.79 -5.40
N PHE A 60 38.56 -0.97 -6.00
CA PHE A 60 37.72 -2.13 -5.68
C PHE A 60 38.38 -3.44 -6.09
N THR A 61 39.15 -3.47 -7.17
CA THR A 61 39.95 -4.66 -7.55
C THR A 61 41.06 -4.93 -6.53
N ARG A 62 41.71 -3.87 -6.01
CA ARG A 62 42.72 -3.99 -4.95
C ARG A 62 42.11 -4.59 -3.67
N LEU A 63 40.98 -4.05 -3.23
CA LEU A 63 40.24 -4.52 -2.05
C LEU A 63 39.72 -5.95 -2.23
N ALA A 64 39.14 -6.26 -3.39
CA ALA A 64 38.64 -7.59 -3.73
C ALA A 64 39.73 -8.66 -3.67
N ASN A 65 40.93 -8.35 -4.18
CA ASN A 65 42.08 -9.27 -4.14
C ASN A 65 42.68 -9.41 -2.73
N GLN A 66 42.80 -8.30 -1.99
CA GLN A 66 43.39 -8.28 -0.65
C GLN A 66 42.54 -9.06 0.36
N TYR A 67 41.23 -8.82 0.37
CA TYR A 67 40.30 -9.41 1.35
C TYR A 67 39.52 -10.61 0.80
N GLN A 68 39.77 -11.00 -0.46
CA GLN A 68 39.05 -12.09 -1.13
C GLN A 68 37.53 -11.86 -1.16
N VAL A 69 37.09 -10.62 -1.42
CA VAL A 69 35.67 -10.20 -1.40
C VAL A 69 35.15 -9.84 -2.79
N ASN A 70 33.84 -9.94 -3.00
CA ASN A 70 33.17 -9.35 -4.17
C ASN A 70 32.54 -8.01 -3.79
N ILE A 71 32.61 -7.03 -4.69
CA ILE A 71 31.96 -5.73 -4.50
C ILE A 71 30.92 -5.53 -5.60
N PHE A 72 29.65 -5.46 -5.21
CA PHE A 72 28.52 -5.28 -6.11
C PHE A 72 27.97 -3.86 -6.02
N LEU A 73 27.72 -3.25 -7.17
CA LEU A 73 26.91 -2.04 -7.33
C LEU A 73 25.49 -2.44 -7.76
N SER A 74 24.49 -1.98 -7.03
CA SER A 74 23.08 -2.20 -7.32
C SER A 74 22.45 -0.97 -7.96
N THR A 75 21.95 -1.11 -9.19
CA THR A 75 21.26 -0.02 -9.93
C THR A 75 20.02 -0.54 -10.65
N THR A 76 19.17 0.37 -11.09
CA THR A 76 18.01 0.05 -11.94
C THR A 76 18.23 0.66 -13.31
N ASN A 77 18.05 -0.13 -14.38
CA ASN A 77 18.15 0.38 -15.75
C ASN A 77 16.87 1.13 -16.17
N SER A 78 16.90 1.84 -17.31
CA SER A 78 15.77 2.60 -17.86
C SER A 78 14.52 1.75 -18.16
N GLN A 79 14.67 0.44 -18.31
CA GLN A 79 13.59 -0.53 -18.51
C GLN A 79 13.09 -1.16 -17.20
N GLY A 80 13.50 -0.64 -16.04
CA GLY A 80 13.09 -1.16 -14.72
C GLY A 80 13.81 -2.44 -14.28
N ALA A 81 14.79 -2.94 -15.04
CA ALA A 81 15.56 -4.12 -14.69
C ALA A 81 16.56 -3.83 -13.56
N THR A 82 16.66 -4.74 -12.59
CA THR A 82 17.67 -4.69 -11.53
C THR A 82 19.03 -5.12 -12.09
N VAL A 83 19.98 -4.19 -12.10
CA VAL A 83 21.34 -4.39 -12.62
C VAL A 83 22.31 -4.51 -11.45
N LYS A 84 22.98 -5.66 -11.38
CA LYS A 84 24.07 -5.96 -10.44
C LYS A 84 25.39 -5.90 -11.20
N SER A 85 26.22 -4.90 -10.89
CA SER A 85 27.53 -4.74 -11.52
C SER A 85 28.61 -5.11 -10.51
N VAL A 86 29.50 -6.06 -10.85
CA VAL A 86 30.44 -6.65 -9.87
C VAL A 86 31.90 -6.44 -10.24
N VAL A 87 32.73 -6.20 -9.23
CA VAL A 87 34.16 -6.56 -9.25
C VAL A 87 34.26 -8.00 -8.74
N TYR A 88 34.49 -8.91 -9.68
CA TYR A 88 34.38 -10.35 -9.46
C TYR A 88 35.62 -10.94 -8.80
N GLN A 89 35.41 -11.66 -7.71
CA GLN A 89 36.41 -12.51 -7.06
C GLN A 89 35.88 -13.93 -6.88
N ARG A 90 36.65 -14.92 -7.32
CA ARG A 90 36.19 -16.31 -7.44
C ARG A 90 35.82 -16.96 -6.11
N SER A 91 36.56 -16.64 -5.04
CA SER A 91 36.51 -17.31 -3.73
C SER A 91 35.26 -16.97 -2.90
N SER A 92 34.63 -15.82 -3.13
CA SER A 92 33.51 -15.31 -2.32
C SER A 92 32.23 -15.03 -3.13
N PHE A 93 32.19 -15.38 -4.41
CA PHE A 93 31.03 -15.08 -5.24
C PHE A 93 29.86 -16.02 -4.88
N PRO A 94 28.63 -15.50 -4.67
CA PRO A 94 27.47 -16.31 -4.28
C PRO A 94 26.84 -17.01 -5.50
N TYR A 95 27.51 -18.04 -6.01
CA TYR A 95 27.10 -18.80 -7.21
C TYR A 95 25.66 -19.32 -7.13
N ASP A 96 25.28 -19.86 -5.97
CA ASP A 96 23.96 -20.46 -5.75
C ASP A 96 22.82 -19.43 -5.83
N ASN A 97 23.03 -18.23 -5.28
CA ASN A 97 22.01 -17.18 -5.32
C ASN A 97 21.69 -16.73 -6.76
N PHE A 98 22.70 -16.70 -7.63
CA PHE A 98 22.57 -16.36 -9.04
C PHE A 98 22.23 -17.58 -9.92
N GLY A 99 22.20 -18.80 -9.37
CA GLY A 99 21.98 -20.03 -10.12
C GLY A 99 23.04 -20.30 -11.20
N LEU A 100 24.30 -19.95 -10.92
CA LEU A 100 25.41 -20.07 -11.87
C LEU A 100 26.41 -21.13 -11.41
N HIS A 101 26.69 -22.12 -12.26
CA HIS A 101 27.62 -23.22 -11.90
C HIS A 101 29.02 -23.08 -12.52
N SER A 102 29.24 -22.09 -13.39
CA SER A 102 30.54 -21.87 -14.01
C SER A 102 31.52 -21.16 -13.06
N LYS A 103 32.68 -21.77 -12.84
CA LYS A 103 33.79 -21.19 -12.03
C LYS A 103 34.62 -20.13 -12.77
N LYS A 104 34.33 -19.87 -14.05
CA LYS A 104 34.90 -18.77 -14.84
C LYS A 104 33.76 -17.87 -15.32
N LEU A 105 33.35 -16.93 -14.47
CA LEU A 105 32.38 -15.90 -14.82
C LEU A 105 33.07 -14.80 -15.65
N PHE A 106 32.40 -14.32 -16.69
CA PHE A 106 32.86 -13.25 -17.61
C PHE A 106 34.17 -13.53 -18.37
N PRO A 107 34.14 -14.31 -19.47
CA PRO A 107 35.29 -14.47 -20.36
C PRO A 107 35.81 -13.17 -21.00
N GLY A 108 35.02 -12.10 -20.98
CA GLY A 108 35.36 -10.77 -21.48
C GLY A 108 34.55 -9.70 -20.76
N GLN A 109 35.07 -8.47 -20.68
CA GLN A 109 34.48 -7.39 -19.88
C GLN A 109 33.05 -7.02 -20.30
N ASN A 110 32.69 -7.26 -21.56
CA ASN A 110 31.36 -6.95 -22.11
C ASN A 110 30.32 -8.04 -21.87
N ASN A 111 30.74 -9.21 -21.39
CA ASN A 111 29.85 -10.34 -21.19
C ASN A 111 28.94 -10.11 -19.99
N TYR A 112 27.73 -10.65 -20.06
CA TYR A 112 26.74 -10.52 -18.99
C TYR A 112 25.75 -11.68 -18.96
N TYR A 113 25.07 -11.80 -17.83
CA TYR A 113 23.96 -12.71 -17.62
C TYR A 113 22.69 -11.89 -17.45
N ALA A 114 21.57 -12.38 -17.97
CA ALA A 114 20.28 -11.71 -17.80
C ALA A 114 19.17 -12.75 -17.60
N SER A 115 18.15 -12.43 -16.81
CA SER A 115 17.01 -13.34 -16.59
C SER A 115 16.10 -13.49 -17.81
N PHE A 116 16.25 -12.62 -18.80
CA PHE A 116 15.46 -12.58 -20.03
C PHE A 116 16.35 -12.62 -21.28
N PRO A 117 15.83 -13.06 -22.44
CA PRO A 117 16.58 -13.02 -23.69
C PRO A 117 16.74 -11.57 -24.17
N THR A 118 17.98 -11.16 -24.42
CA THR A 118 18.29 -9.78 -24.86
C THR A 118 18.66 -9.68 -26.34
N GLY A 119 18.83 -10.83 -27.03
CA GLY A 119 19.28 -10.88 -28.44
C GLY A 119 20.74 -10.47 -28.66
N SER A 120 21.49 -10.15 -27.60
CA SER A 120 22.90 -9.74 -27.71
C SER A 120 23.85 -10.92 -27.73
N LYS A 121 24.85 -10.88 -28.62
CA LYS A 121 25.98 -11.84 -28.63
C LYS A 121 26.83 -11.85 -27.35
N TYR A 122 26.69 -10.82 -26.50
CA TYR A 122 27.43 -10.71 -25.23
C TYR A 122 26.65 -11.31 -24.04
N GLN A 123 25.41 -11.77 -24.23
CA GLN A 123 24.68 -12.53 -23.21
C GLN A 123 25.16 -13.97 -23.21
N ILE A 124 25.86 -14.37 -22.15
CA ILE A 124 26.52 -15.69 -22.06
C ILE A 124 25.74 -16.70 -21.20
N GLY A 125 24.66 -16.27 -20.56
CA GLY A 125 23.81 -17.17 -19.77
C GLY A 125 22.57 -16.47 -19.21
N LYS A 126 21.76 -17.25 -18.49
CA LYS A 126 20.52 -16.79 -17.86
C LYS A 126 20.58 -16.86 -16.35
N ILE A 127 20.01 -15.86 -15.69
CA ILE A 127 19.79 -15.85 -14.24
C ILE A 127 18.36 -16.37 -14.00
N PRO A 128 18.17 -17.46 -13.25
CA PRO A 128 16.85 -17.99 -13.02
C PRO A 128 16.05 -17.08 -12.09
N VAL A 129 14.81 -16.78 -12.47
CA VAL A 129 13.84 -15.98 -11.71
C VAL A 129 12.51 -16.71 -11.68
N PHE A 130 11.80 -16.64 -10.55
CA PHE A 130 10.49 -17.25 -10.41
C PHE A 130 9.44 -16.44 -11.16
N TYR A 131 9.51 -15.11 -11.05
CA TYR A 131 8.60 -14.21 -11.74
C TYR A 131 9.24 -13.65 -13.01
N SER A 132 8.73 -14.05 -14.18
CA SER A 132 9.34 -13.69 -15.47
C SER A 132 9.42 -12.18 -15.75
N LYS A 133 8.56 -11.37 -15.15
CA LYS A 133 8.61 -9.90 -15.26
C LYS A 133 9.73 -9.28 -14.41
N ASN A 134 10.36 -10.05 -13.53
CA ASN A 134 11.46 -9.61 -12.69
C ASN A 134 12.77 -9.70 -13.48
N HIS A 135 13.09 -8.61 -14.18
CA HIS A 135 14.26 -8.54 -15.03
C HIS A 135 15.52 -8.26 -14.21
N VAL A 136 16.50 -9.17 -14.27
CA VAL A 136 17.78 -9.07 -13.57
C VAL A 136 18.91 -9.16 -14.58
N ILE A 137 19.92 -8.31 -14.42
CA ILE A 137 21.14 -8.33 -15.22
C ILE A 137 22.34 -8.38 -14.27
N LEU A 138 23.25 -9.34 -14.49
CA LEU A 138 24.55 -9.42 -13.82
C LEU A 138 25.65 -9.11 -14.84
N GLN A 139 26.48 -8.12 -14.55
CA GLN A 139 27.56 -7.67 -15.43
C GLN A 139 28.81 -7.26 -14.64
N THR A 140 29.92 -7.01 -15.33
CA THR A 140 31.12 -6.45 -14.71
C THR A 140 30.93 -4.96 -14.39
N LEU A 141 31.61 -4.46 -13.35
CA LEU A 141 31.65 -3.02 -13.06
C LEU A 141 32.28 -2.22 -14.21
N ALA A 142 33.28 -2.79 -14.89
CA ALA A 142 33.87 -2.19 -16.10
C ALA A 142 32.82 -1.87 -17.17
N ARG A 143 31.90 -2.80 -17.44
CA ARG A 143 30.81 -2.59 -18.41
C ARG A 143 29.85 -1.48 -17.99
N TYR A 144 29.63 -1.29 -16.69
CA TYR A 144 28.76 -0.23 -16.18
C TYR A 144 29.30 1.18 -16.49
N HIS A 145 30.62 1.38 -16.45
CA HIS A 145 31.27 2.68 -16.71
C HIS A 145 31.64 2.92 -18.19
N GLN A 146 31.53 1.93 -19.08
CA GLN A 146 31.94 2.06 -20.49
C GLN A 146 31.16 3.10 -21.31
N LYS A 147 29.88 3.35 -20.99
CA LYS A 147 28.98 4.14 -21.86
C LYS A 147 28.71 5.57 -21.42
N ASN A 148 29.18 5.99 -20.25
CA ASN A 148 28.90 7.33 -19.70
C ASN A 148 29.97 7.67 -18.66
N ASN A 149 30.38 8.93 -18.57
CA ASN A 149 31.32 9.46 -17.56
C ASN A 149 30.66 9.48 -16.16
N ARG A 150 30.32 8.29 -15.65
CA ARG A 150 29.60 8.07 -14.39
C ARG A 150 30.60 8.07 -13.24
N THR A 151 30.29 8.83 -12.20
CA THR A 151 31.03 8.88 -10.94
C THR A 151 30.69 7.69 -10.04
N ALA A 152 31.55 7.43 -9.05
CA ALA A 152 31.48 6.31 -8.10
C ALA A 152 30.37 6.46 -7.03
N ASN A 153 29.15 6.78 -7.46
CA ASN A 153 28.00 6.98 -6.58
C ASN A 153 27.03 5.79 -6.65
N GLY A 154 26.54 5.33 -5.50
CA GLY A 154 25.55 4.26 -5.47
C GLY A 154 25.47 3.47 -4.17
N SER A 155 24.60 2.46 -4.21
CA SER A 155 24.47 1.47 -3.14
C SER A 155 25.34 0.27 -3.48
N PHE A 156 26.33 0.02 -2.64
CA PHE A 156 27.27 -1.07 -2.80
C PHE A 156 27.07 -2.16 -1.74
N THR A 157 27.35 -3.39 -2.13
CA THR A 157 27.32 -4.56 -1.26
C THR A 157 28.67 -5.27 -1.35
N VAL A 158 29.36 -5.42 -0.23
CA VAL A 158 30.56 -6.28 -0.11
C VAL A 158 30.12 -7.66 0.34
N VAL A 159 30.59 -8.70 -0.34
CA VAL A 159 30.18 -10.09 -0.14
C VAL A 159 31.40 -10.97 0.14
N GLY A 160 31.30 -11.80 1.18
CA GLY A 160 32.36 -12.71 1.64
C GLY A 160 33.37 -12.06 2.58
N ALA A 161 33.02 -10.93 3.18
CA ALA A 161 33.89 -10.26 4.15
C ALA A 161 33.74 -10.92 5.52
N LYS A 162 34.82 -11.50 6.05
CA LYS A 162 34.86 -12.00 7.42
C LYS A 162 34.56 -10.86 8.40
N ALA A 163 33.89 -11.17 9.51
CA ALA A 163 33.54 -10.16 10.52
C ALA A 163 34.74 -9.32 11.00
N ALA A 164 35.92 -9.92 11.10
CA ALA A 164 37.17 -9.26 11.49
C ALA A 164 37.74 -8.28 10.44
N ASP A 165 37.37 -8.44 9.17
CA ASP A 165 37.87 -7.61 8.05
C ASP A 165 36.90 -6.49 7.68
N LYS A 166 35.63 -6.59 8.10
CA LYS A 166 34.61 -5.56 7.85
C LYS A 166 35.06 -4.17 8.27
N THR A 167 35.57 -4.01 9.49
CA THR A 167 36.01 -2.70 10.00
C THR A 167 37.22 -2.15 9.23
N LYS A 168 38.14 -3.02 8.80
CA LYS A 168 39.32 -2.65 8.00
C LYS A 168 38.91 -2.21 6.59
N ILE A 169 38.00 -2.94 5.94
CA ILE A 169 37.49 -2.60 4.61
C ILE A 169 36.74 -1.26 4.66
N ILE A 170 35.87 -1.06 5.66
CA ILE A 170 35.13 0.20 5.82
C ILE A 170 36.09 1.37 6.08
N HIS A 171 37.14 1.17 6.88
CA HIS A 171 38.16 2.20 7.11
C HIS A 171 38.92 2.57 5.82
N GLN A 172 39.30 1.59 5.00
CA GLN A 172 39.96 1.86 3.72
C GLN A 172 39.03 2.54 2.72
N LEU A 173 37.75 2.14 2.66
CA LEU A 173 36.74 2.81 1.84
C LEU A 173 36.50 4.25 2.32
N SER A 174 36.48 4.47 3.65
CA SER A 174 36.36 5.80 4.26
C SER A 174 37.49 6.72 3.85
N LEU A 175 38.74 6.24 3.89
CA LEU A 175 39.91 6.99 3.43
C LEU A 175 39.87 7.27 1.93
N PHE A 176 39.46 6.29 1.13
CA PHE A 176 39.39 6.44 -0.33
C PHE A 176 38.33 7.45 -0.77
N PHE A 177 37.14 7.42 -0.16
CA PHE A 177 36.04 8.32 -0.50
C PHE A 177 36.07 9.65 0.25
N GLY A 178 36.87 9.79 1.30
CA GLY A 178 36.92 11.00 2.14
C GLY A 178 35.65 11.20 3.00
N ILE A 179 34.92 10.11 3.29
CA ILE A 179 33.63 10.12 4.02
C ILE A 179 33.79 9.32 5.30
N THR A 180 33.14 9.72 6.39
CA THR A 180 33.26 9.00 7.67
C THR A 180 32.67 7.58 7.62
N PRO A 181 33.20 6.61 8.39
CA PRO A 181 32.70 5.23 8.43
C PRO A 181 31.21 5.10 8.79
N THR A 182 30.68 6.03 9.59
CA THR A 182 29.27 6.09 10.00
C THR A 182 28.39 6.57 8.85
N GLN A 183 28.81 7.60 8.10
CA GLN A 183 28.10 8.09 6.92
C GLN A 183 28.06 7.03 5.81
N LEU A 184 29.14 6.29 5.58
CA LEU A 184 29.17 5.17 4.62
C LEU A 184 28.18 4.05 4.94
N GLN A 185 27.85 3.84 6.22
CA GLN A 185 26.93 2.78 6.64
C GLN A 185 25.47 3.25 6.75
N THR A 186 25.24 4.56 6.74
CA THR A 186 23.90 5.14 6.91
C THR A 186 23.19 5.21 5.57
N LYS A 187 22.13 4.41 5.42
CA LYS A 187 21.29 4.40 4.22
C LYS A 187 20.40 5.66 4.21
N LYS A 188 20.70 6.64 3.35
CA LYS A 188 19.91 7.88 3.23
C LYS A 188 18.56 7.69 2.50
N PHE A 189 18.24 6.50 1.96
CA PHE A 189 16.97 6.22 1.26
C PHE A 189 16.34 4.87 1.62
N GLU A 190 15.09 4.89 2.06
CA GLU A 190 14.23 3.70 2.11
C GLU A 190 13.44 3.56 0.81
N GLN A 191 13.75 2.53 0.01
CA GLN A 191 12.76 1.99 -0.93
C GLN A 191 11.82 1.09 -0.13
N ARG A 192 10.62 1.59 0.19
CA ARG A 192 9.52 0.72 0.61
C ARG A 192 9.07 -0.07 -0.61
N THR A 193 9.50 -1.32 -0.71
CA THR A 193 8.77 -2.31 -1.50
C THR A 193 7.50 -2.62 -0.72
N GLU A 194 6.36 -2.08 -1.16
CA GLU A 194 5.06 -2.41 -0.58
C GLU A 194 4.87 -3.93 -0.63
N MET A 195 4.87 -4.59 0.54
CA MET A 195 4.62 -6.03 0.63
C MET A 195 3.18 -6.40 0.27
N PHE A 196 2.29 -5.40 0.15
CA PHE A 196 0.87 -5.59 -0.18
C PHE A 196 0.63 -5.37 -1.67
N ASN A 197 0.73 -6.45 -2.45
CA ASN A 197 0.34 -6.45 -3.85
C ASN A 197 -1.19 -6.29 -3.96
N LYS A 198 -1.69 -5.32 -4.76
CA LYS A 198 -3.14 -5.12 -5.04
C LYS A 198 -3.84 -6.42 -5.45
N ASN A 199 -3.15 -7.30 -6.18
CA ASN A 199 -3.68 -8.61 -6.58
C ASN A 199 -3.84 -9.58 -5.39
N LEU A 200 -2.96 -9.52 -4.39
CA LEU A 200 -3.05 -10.34 -3.18
C LEU A 200 -4.33 -10.04 -2.40
N GLY A 201 -4.69 -8.75 -2.27
CA GLY A 201 -5.94 -8.32 -1.63
C GLY A 201 -7.18 -8.88 -2.32
N ILE A 202 -7.20 -8.87 -3.66
CA ILE A 202 -8.31 -9.43 -4.46
C ILE A 202 -8.40 -10.95 -4.28
N PHE A 203 -7.28 -11.69 -4.34
CA PHE A 203 -7.30 -13.14 -4.15
C PHE A 203 -7.72 -13.55 -2.73
N LEU A 204 -7.30 -12.80 -1.71
CA LEU A 204 -7.72 -13.02 -0.33
C LEU A 204 -9.23 -12.78 -0.15
N LEU A 205 -9.78 -11.73 -0.78
CA LEU A 205 -11.21 -11.47 -0.78
C LEU A 205 -11.99 -12.62 -1.43
N ILE A 206 -11.58 -13.06 -2.63
CA ILE A 206 -12.22 -14.18 -3.34
C ILE A 206 -12.12 -15.47 -2.53
N LEU A 207 -10.96 -15.77 -1.94
CA LEU A 207 -10.78 -16.94 -1.07
C LEU A 207 -11.73 -16.88 0.13
N GLY A 208 -11.83 -15.73 0.79
CA GLY A 208 -12.75 -15.51 1.91
C GLY A 208 -14.20 -15.81 1.51
N ILE A 209 -14.67 -15.26 0.38
CA ILE A 209 -16.01 -15.54 -0.16
C ILE A 209 -16.20 -17.04 -0.43
N ALA A 210 -15.22 -17.66 -1.09
CA ALA A 210 -15.29 -19.06 -1.48
C ALA A 210 -15.38 -19.99 -0.27
N VAL A 211 -14.57 -19.73 0.77
CA VAL A 211 -14.59 -20.47 2.05
C VAL A 211 -15.93 -20.27 2.75
N LEU A 212 -16.48 -19.06 2.78
CA LEU A 212 -17.77 -18.78 3.40
C LEU A 212 -18.94 -19.50 2.70
N ILE A 213 -18.98 -19.46 1.36
CA ILE A 213 -19.97 -20.21 0.57
C ILE A 213 -19.78 -21.72 0.80
N PHE A 214 -18.53 -22.18 0.82
CA PHE A 214 -18.19 -23.57 1.09
C PHE A 214 -18.74 -24.04 2.45
N LEU A 215 -18.56 -23.25 3.52
CA LEU A 215 -19.11 -23.55 4.85
C LEU A 215 -20.64 -23.69 4.83
N LEU A 216 -21.32 -22.78 4.12
CA LEU A 216 -22.80 -22.82 3.99
C LEU A 216 -23.27 -24.08 3.27
N VAL A 217 -22.61 -24.46 2.16
CA VAL A 217 -22.99 -25.64 1.37
C VAL A 217 -22.76 -26.93 2.15
N VAL A 218 -21.66 -27.05 2.90
CA VAL A 218 -21.34 -28.26 3.68
C VAL A 218 -22.37 -28.51 4.78
N VAL A 219 -22.83 -27.47 5.47
CA VAL A 219 -23.85 -27.61 6.53
C VAL A 219 -25.23 -27.95 5.94
N TYR A 220 -25.60 -27.33 4.81
CA TYR A 220 -26.92 -27.52 4.21
C TYR A 220 -27.10 -28.87 3.50
N LEU A 221 -26.06 -29.37 2.81
CA LEU A 221 -26.15 -30.57 2.00
C LEU A 221 -26.67 -31.82 2.74
N PRO A 222 -26.23 -32.16 3.97
CA PRO A 222 -26.79 -33.29 4.72
C PRO A 222 -28.24 -33.05 5.15
N VAL A 223 -28.61 -31.81 5.52
CA VAL A 223 -29.99 -31.45 5.90
C VAL A 223 -30.94 -31.66 4.72
N SER A 224 -30.53 -31.24 3.52
CA SER A 224 -31.33 -31.41 2.30
C SER A 224 -31.54 -32.86 1.87
N LYS A 225 -30.74 -33.80 2.40
CA LYS A 225 -30.78 -35.22 2.05
C LYS A 225 -31.15 -36.12 3.23
N MET A 226 -31.81 -35.55 4.23
CA MET A 226 -32.16 -36.25 5.46
C MET A 226 -33.05 -37.49 5.22
N HIS A 227 -34.01 -37.40 4.28
CA HIS A 227 -34.83 -38.54 3.87
C HIS A 227 -33.96 -39.69 3.33
N THR A 228 -32.98 -39.38 2.47
CA THR A 228 -32.04 -40.38 1.93
C THR A 228 -31.18 -41.00 3.02
N ILE A 229 -30.71 -40.21 3.99
CA ILE A 229 -29.97 -40.71 5.17
C ILE A 229 -30.85 -41.68 5.97
N GLY A 230 -32.13 -41.33 6.11
CA GLY A 230 -33.13 -42.17 6.76
C GLY A 230 -33.34 -43.52 6.09
N VAL A 231 -33.57 -43.51 4.77
CA VAL A 231 -33.71 -44.74 3.96
C VAL A 231 -32.44 -45.59 4.03
N MET A 232 -31.24 -45.00 3.98
CA MET A 232 -29.99 -45.74 4.11
C MET A 232 -29.87 -46.43 5.47
N LYS A 233 -30.26 -45.76 6.57
CA LYS A 233 -30.27 -46.36 7.90
C LYS A 233 -31.29 -47.50 8.03
N LEU A 234 -32.48 -47.33 7.46
CA LEU A 234 -33.51 -48.37 7.42
C LEU A 234 -33.05 -49.60 6.64
N ASN A 235 -32.28 -49.39 5.57
CA ASN A 235 -31.64 -50.45 4.78
C ASN A 235 -30.40 -51.07 5.48
N GLY A 236 -30.15 -50.77 6.76
CA GLY A 236 -29.08 -51.39 7.54
C GLY A 236 -27.67 -50.83 7.29
N TRP A 237 -27.52 -49.67 6.65
CA TRP A 237 -26.20 -49.10 6.39
C TRP A 237 -25.52 -48.64 7.69
N LYS A 238 -24.23 -48.97 7.85
CA LYS A 238 -23.41 -48.46 8.96
C LYS A 238 -23.28 -46.93 8.86
N ASN A 239 -23.33 -46.23 10.01
CA ASN A 239 -23.22 -44.76 10.07
C ASN A 239 -21.99 -44.22 9.32
N GLY A 240 -20.84 -44.89 9.41
CA GLY A 240 -19.62 -44.50 8.70
C GLY A 240 -19.75 -44.56 7.17
N ALA A 241 -20.45 -45.57 6.62
CA ALA A 241 -20.67 -45.70 5.19
C ALA A 241 -21.58 -44.58 4.64
N ILE A 242 -22.59 -44.19 5.42
CA ILE A 242 -23.46 -43.05 5.11
C ILE A 242 -22.62 -41.78 5.05
N ILE A 243 -21.84 -41.49 6.09
CA ILE A 243 -20.99 -40.29 6.17
C ILE A 243 -19.99 -40.24 5.00
N TRP A 244 -19.34 -41.36 4.70
CA TRP A 244 -18.40 -41.45 3.58
C TRP A 244 -19.05 -41.13 2.23
N SER A 245 -20.32 -41.48 2.02
CA SER A 245 -21.05 -41.18 0.78
C SER A 245 -21.25 -39.68 0.52
N PHE A 246 -21.24 -38.87 1.58
CA PHE A 246 -21.36 -37.40 1.53
C PHE A 246 -20.01 -36.70 1.39
N ILE A 247 -18.99 -37.20 2.09
CA ILE A 247 -17.65 -36.62 2.15
C ILE A 247 -16.82 -36.96 0.89
N ARG A 248 -16.96 -38.18 0.36
CA ARG A 248 -16.14 -38.70 -0.75
C ARG A 248 -16.06 -37.77 -1.98
N PRO A 249 -17.16 -37.20 -2.52
CA PRO A 249 -17.08 -36.33 -3.69
C PRO A 249 -16.23 -35.07 -3.45
N GLY A 250 -16.29 -34.48 -2.25
CA GLY A 250 -15.51 -33.29 -1.92
C GLY A 250 -14.02 -33.61 -1.77
N ILE A 251 -13.67 -34.73 -1.13
CA ILE A 251 -12.27 -35.19 -1.04
C ILE A 251 -11.69 -35.47 -2.43
N ILE A 252 -12.43 -36.21 -3.29
CA ILE A 252 -11.97 -36.49 -4.66
C ILE A 252 -11.74 -35.19 -5.44
N THR A 253 -12.66 -34.23 -5.30
CA THR A 253 -12.51 -32.93 -5.97
C THR A 253 -11.32 -32.16 -5.43
N LEU A 254 -11.12 -32.14 -4.10
CA LEU A 254 -9.98 -31.46 -3.46
C LEU A 254 -8.66 -32.05 -3.95
N LEU A 255 -8.48 -33.37 -3.81
CA LEU A 255 -7.26 -34.05 -4.22
C LEU A 255 -7.01 -33.94 -5.73
N GLY A 256 -8.03 -34.16 -6.55
CA GLY A 256 -7.92 -34.05 -8.01
C GLY A 256 -7.55 -32.63 -8.45
N THR A 257 -8.18 -31.62 -7.86
CA THR A 257 -7.85 -30.22 -8.17
C THR A 257 -6.45 -29.86 -7.70
N SER A 258 -6.05 -30.28 -6.50
CA SER A 258 -4.70 -30.08 -5.97
C SER A 258 -3.64 -30.62 -6.92
N VAL A 259 -3.76 -31.88 -7.35
CA VAL A 259 -2.80 -32.50 -8.27
C VAL A 259 -2.73 -31.75 -9.60
N VAL A 260 -3.88 -31.38 -10.17
CA VAL A 260 -3.92 -30.62 -11.44
C VAL A 260 -3.26 -29.26 -11.29
N VAL A 261 -3.55 -28.54 -10.20
CA VAL A 261 -2.97 -27.22 -9.93
C VAL A 261 -1.45 -27.30 -9.73
N ASP A 262 -0.99 -28.30 -8.98
CA ASP A 262 0.44 -28.53 -8.74
C ASP A 262 1.18 -28.82 -10.05
N LEU A 263 0.61 -29.66 -10.92
CA LEU A 263 1.14 -29.95 -12.25
C LEU A 263 1.19 -28.69 -13.13
N ILE A 264 0.13 -27.87 -13.11
CA ILE A 264 0.10 -26.59 -13.85
C ILE A 264 1.22 -25.67 -13.36
N ILE A 265 1.40 -25.53 -12.04
CA ILE A 265 2.46 -24.70 -11.46
C ILE A 265 3.85 -25.22 -11.85
N LEU A 266 4.06 -26.54 -11.82
CA LEU A 266 5.32 -27.16 -12.25
C LEU A 266 5.64 -26.88 -13.72
N VAL A 267 4.63 -26.91 -14.60
CA VAL A 267 4.80 -26.62 -16.03
C VAL A 267 5.07 -25.12 -16.26
N LEU A 268 4.27 -24.24 -15.64
CA LEU A 268 4.40 -22.79 -15.81
C LEU A 268 5.73 -22.25 -15.28
N TYR A 269 6.24 -22.81 -14.18
CA TYR A 269 7.45 -22.34 -13.50
C TYR A 269 8.65 -23.29 -13.66
N ARG A 270 8.66 -24.10 -14.73
CA ARG A 270 9.71 -25.10 -15.02
C ARG A 270 11.14 -24.55 -14.99
N HIS A 271 11.33 -23.28 -15.31
CA HIS A 271 12.66 -22.66 -15.39
C HIS A 271 13.29 -22.37 -14.03
N PHE A 272 12.48 -22.12 -12.99
CA PHE A 272 12.98 -21.90 -11.64
C PHE A 272 11.87 -22.14 -10.62
N LEU A 273 12.02 -23.17 -9.80
CA LEU A 273 11.07 -23.52 -8.75
C LEU A 273 11.73 -23.37 -7.37
N PRO A 274 11.28 -22.44 -6.51
CA PRO A 274 11.77 -22.34 -5.14
C PRO A 274 11.52 -23.63 -4.36
N HIS A 275 12.53 -24.12 -3.62
CA HIS A 275 12.46 -25.39 -2.88
C HIS A 275 11.32 -25.43 -1.83
N THR A 276 10.92 -24.28 -1.29
CA THR A 276 9.82 -24.16 -0.33
C THR A 276 8.44 -24.00 -0.97
N LEU A 277 8.33 -23.80 -2.30
CA LEU A 277 7.04 -23.55 -2.95
C LEU A 277 6.11 -24.76 -2.83
N LEU A 278 6.56 -25.94 -3.27
CA LEU A 278 5.74 -27.15 -3.23
C LEU A 278 5.38 -27.57 -1.80
N PRO A 279 6.30 -27.59 -0.81
CA PRO A 279 5.95 -27.88 0.58
C PRO A 279 4.88 -26.93 1.17
N ILE A 280 4.97 -25.62 0.90
CA ILE A 280 3.98 -24.65 1.38
C ILE A 280 2.63 -24.86 0.68
N LEU A 281 2.66 -25.17 -0.61
CA LEU A 281 1.46 -25.37 -1.39
C LEU A 281 0.71 -26.65 -0.97
N VAL A 282 1.44 -27.76 -0.80
CA VAL A 282 0.91 -29.01 -0.23
C VAL A 282 0.45 -28.78 1.21
N GLY A 283 1.20 -28.06 2.03
CA GLY A 283 0.81 -27.71 3.39
C GLY A 283 -0.52 -26.92 3.44
N GLY A 284 -0.70 -25.96 2.54
CA GLY A 284 -1.96 -25.23 2.37
C GLY A 284 -3.12 -26.13 1.97
N GLN A 285 -2.90 -27.06 1.04
CA GLN A 285 -3.91 -28.04 0.61
C GLN A 285 -4.28 -29.03 1.74
N VAL A 286 -3.31 -29.48 2.53
CA VAL A 286 -3.54 -30.29 3.73
C VAL A 286 -4.37 -29.50 4.75
N GLY A 287 -4.05 -28.22 4.96
CA GLY A 287 -4.87 -27.32 5.79
C GLY A 287 -6.32 -27.22 5.31
N LEU A 288 -6.53 -27.08 4.00
CA LEU A 288 -7.88 -27.10 3.41
C LEU A 288 -8.58 -28.44 3.58
N ALA A 289 -7.86 -29.57 3.47
CA ALA A 289 -8.42 -30.89 3.71
C ALA A 289 -8.84 -31.08 5.18
N ILE A 290 -8.03 -30.61 6.13
CA ILE A 290 -8.37 -30.60 7.57
C ILE A 290 -9.61 -29.74 7.81
N LEU A 291 -9.68 -28.54 7.23
CA LEU A 291 -10.86 -27.68 7.31
C LEU A 291 -12.10 -28.37 6.70
N TYR A 292 -11.95 -29.04 5.57
CA TYR A 292 -13.03 -29.81 4.94
C TYR A 292 -13.52 -30.93 5.86
N LEU A 293 -12.62 -31.70 6.49
CA LEU A 293 -13.00 -32.75 7.43
C LEU A 293 -13.67 -32.18 8.68
N PHE A 294 -13.12 -31.10 9.25
CA PHE A 294 -13.67 -30.43 10.42
C PHE A 294 -15.08 -29.91 10.17
N THR A 295 -15.32 -29.29 9.02
CA THR A 295 -16.65 -28.75 8.65
C THR A 295 -17.67 -29.87 8.42
N ASN A 296 -17.24 -31.04 7.97
CA ASN A 296 -18.08 -32.22 7.85
C ASN A 296 -18.35 -32.94 9.20
N LEU A 297 -17.79 -32.46 10.33
CA LEU A 297 -18.19 -32.93 11.67
C LEU A 297 -19.69 -32.70 11.91
N ALA A 298 -20.27 -31.65 11.32
CA ALA A 298 -21.71 -31.40 11.35
C ALA A 298 -22.51 -32.57 10.73
N VAL A 299 -22.02 -33.15 9.62
CA VAL A 299 -22.62 -34.34 8.97
C VAL A 299 -22.53 -35.55 9.89
N TYR A 300 -21.40 -35.73 10.57
CA TYR A 300 -21.20 -36.81 11.55
C TYR A 300 -22.22 -36.72 12.70
N LEU A 301 -22.34 -35.54 13.31
CA LEU A 301 -23.28 -35.30 14.42
C LEU A 301 -24.74 -35.51 13.98
N LEU A 302 -25.07 -35.11 12.76
CA LEU A 302 -26.35 -35.33 12.10
C LEU A 302 -26.69 -36.82 12.00
N VAL A 303 -25.84 -37.59 11.32
CA VAL A 303 -26.05 -39.02 11.09
C VAL A 303 -26.08 -39.77 12.42
N TYR A 304 -25.24 -39.43 13.39
CA TYR A 304 -25.23 -40.12 14.68
C TYR A 304 -26.53 -39.91 15.49
N LYS A 305 -27.07 -38.67 15.51
CA LYS A 305 -28.29 -38.36 16.27
C LYS A 305 -29.59 -38.90 15.64
N THR A 306 -29.62 -39.14 14.33
CA THR A 306 -30.81 -39.68 13.65
C THR A 306 -31.03 -41.15 14.05
N THR A 307 -32.06 -41.46 14.85
CA THR A 307 -32.42 -42.86 15.19
C THR A 307 -33.53 -43.41 14.28
N ILE A 308 -33.60 -44.75 14.16
CA ILE A 308 -34.65 -45.45 13.39
C ILE A 308 -36.05 -45.20 13.98
N ARG A 309 -36.14 -45.04 15.30
CA ARG A 309 -37.39 -44.70 16.01
C ARG A 309 -37.95 -43.35 15.57
N ASP A 310 -37.09 -42.37 15.35
CA ASP A 310 -37.48 -41.03 14.90
C ASP A 310 -37.94 -41.04 13.42
N LEU A 311 -37.40 -41.96 12.61
CA LEU A 311 -37.80 -42.21 11.20
C LEU A 311 -39.19 -42.82 11.09
N LEU A 312 -39.51 -43.78 11.95
CA LEU A 312 -40.80 -44.47 11.93
C LEU A 312 -41.95 -43.60 12.45
N LYS A 313 -41.69 -42.65 13.36
CA LYS A 313 -42.72 -41.75 13.92
C LYS A 313 -43.00 -40.52 13.07
N ASN A 314 -42.32 -40.33 11.95
CA ASN A 314 -42.47 -39.18 11.05
C ASN A 314 -42.39 -37.80 11.76
N HIS A 315 -41.75 -37.76 12.93
CA HIS A 315 -41.56 -36.58 13.79
C HIS A 315 -40.09 -36.19 13.80
N PHE A 316 -39.56 -35.84 12.62
CA PHE A 316 -38.23 -35.26 12.53
C PHE A 316 -38.28 -33.77 12.86
N ASN A 317 -38.29 -33.43 14.17
CA ASN A 317 -37.98 -32.08 14.61
C ASN A 317 -36.46 -31.92 14.68
N PHE A 318 -35.83 -31.54 13.57
CA PHE A 318 -34.38 -31.40 13.48
C PHE A 318 -33.90 -30.04 14.04
N THR A 319 -34.07 -29.83 15.34
CA THR A 319 -33.70 -28.58 16.02
C THR A 319 -32.21 -28.24 15.87
N LEU A 320 -31.33 -29.25 15.81
CA LEU A 320 -29.88 -29.07 15.74
C LEU A 320 -29.41 -28.43 14.42
N GLY A 321 -30.03 -28.74 13.27
CA GLY A 321 -29.66 -28.12 11.98
C GLY A 321 -30.04 -26.67 11.88
N THR A 322 -31.21 -26.33 12.40
CA THR A 322 -31.63 -24.93 12.49
C THR A 322 -30.71 -24.14 13.41
N TRP A 323 -30.28 -24.71 14.54
CA TRP A 323 -29.28 -24.08 15.42
C TRP A 323 -27.92 -23.90 14.75
N LEU A 324 -27.42 -24.89 14.01
CA LEU A 324 -26.18 -24.77 13.23
C LEU A 324 -26.29 -23.70 12.14
N ALA A 325 -27.43 -23.61 11.45
CA ALA A 325 -27.67 -22.58 10.45
C ALA A 325 -27.72 -21.17 11.06
N PHE A 326 -28.37 -21.01 12.23
CA PHE A 326 -28.36 -19.74 12.97
C PHE A 326 -26.96 -19.36 13.44
N GLY A 327 -26.18 -20.31 13.97
CA GLY A 327 -24.79 -20.08 14.37
C GLY A 327 -23.92 -19.64 13.19
N LEU A 328 -24.07 -20.26 12.04
CA LEU A 328 -23.34 -19.89 10.82
C LEU A 328 -23.77 -18.51 10.28
N LYS A 329 -25.07 -18.19 10.31
CA LYS A 329 -25.56 -16.84 9.97
C LYS A 329 -24.99 -15.80 10.93
N GLY A 330 -24.95 -16.09 12.24
CA GLY A 330 -24.34 -15.21 13.24
C GLY A 330 -22.86 -14.96 12.98
N LEU A 331 -22.10 -16.01 12.68
CA LEU A 331 -20.67 -15.90 12.32
C LEU A 331 -20.47 -15.06 11.05
N LEU A 332 -21.30 -15.26 10.03
CA LEU A 332 -21.27 -14.48 8.79
C LEU A 332 -21.63 -13.01 9.02
N THR A 333 -22.64 -12.74 9.84
CA THR A 333 -22.99 -11.38 10.23
C THR A 333 -21.84 -10.72 11.00
N LEU A 334 -21.15 -11.45 11.89
CA LEU A 334 -19.97 -10.94 12.59
C LEU A 334 -18.85 -10.56 11.61
N ILE A 335 -18.47 -11.47 10.71
CA ILE A 335 -17.41 -11.23 9.71
C ILE A 335 -17.79 -10.04 8.82
N THR A 336 -19.01 -10.02 8.28
CA THR A 336 -19.46 -8.91 7.43
C THR A 336 -19.52 -7.58 8.18
N THR A 337 -19.81 -7.58 9.49
CA THR A 337 -19.77 -6.37 10.32
C THR A 337 -18.36 -5.81 10.43
N ILE A 338 -17.36 -6.67 10.67
CA ILE A 338 -15.95 -6.26 10.71
C ILE A 338 -15.54 -5.66 9.35
N LEU A 339 -15.92 -6.31 8.25
CA LEU A 339 -15.63 -5.82 6.90
C LEU A 339 -16.31 -4.46 6.63
N LEU A 340 -17.55 -4.26 7.05
CA LEU A 340 -18.24 -2.96 6.91
C LEU A 340 -17.55 -1.86 7.70
N VAL A 341 -17.13 -2.12 8.94
CA VAL A 341 -16.40 -1.16 9.77
C VAL A 341 -15.06 -0.79 9.11
N GLN A 342 -14.28 -1.78 8.67
CA GLN A 342 -13.00 -1.54 7.98
C GLN A 342 -13.19 -0.75 6.67
N THR A 343 -14.19 -1.13 5.87
CA THR A 343 -14.55 -0.40 4.63
C THR A 343 -14.96 1.04 4.95
N SER A 344 -15.55 1.29 6.12
CA SER A 344 -15.97 2.63 6.57
C SER A 344 -14.81 3.57 6.73
N PHE A 345 -13.76 3.11 7.41
CA PHE A 345 -12.52 3.86 7.54
C PHE A 345 -11.86 4.09 6.17
N GLY A 346 -11.77 3.04 5.35
CA GLY A 346 -11.18 3.11 4.02
C GLY A 346 -11.89 4.12 3.10
N ILE A 347 -13.22 4.04 2.99
CA ILE A 347 -14.01 4.98 2.17
C ILE A 347 -13.87 6.41 2.68
N THR A 348 -13.97 6.66 3.99
CA THR A 348 -13.86 8.02 4.53
C THR A 348 -12.49 8.62 4.21
N GLU A 349 -11.42 7.84 4.39
CA GLU A 349 -10.07 8.31 4.13
C GLU A 349 -9.83 8.54 2.63
N THR A 350 -10.25 7.63 1.76
CA THR A 350 -10.11 7.80 0.30
C THR A 350 -10.96 8.95 -0.22
N ILE A 351 -12.19 9.15 0.27
CA ILE A 351 -13.00 10.32 -0.11
C ILE A 351 -12.33 11.61 0.36
N ARG A 352 -11.79 11.63 1.59
CA ARG A 352 -11.07 12.79 2.14
C ARG A 352 -9.86 13.13 1.26
N GLN A 353 -9.05 12.13 0.89
CA GLN A 353 -7.92 12.30 -0.01
C GLN A 353 -8.35 12.75 -1.41
N ALA A 354 -9.41 12.16 -1.98
CA ALA A 354 -9.93 12.57 -3.29
C ALA A 354 -10.46 14.02 -3.28
N GLN A 355 -11.09 14.46 -2.18
CA GLN A 355 -11.51 15.85 -2.01
C GLN A 355 -10.31 16.80 -1.91
N GLN A 356 -9.29 16.44 -1.13
CA GLN A 356 -8.04 17.20 -1.07
C GLN A 356 -7.42 17.34 -2.46
N VAL A 357 -7.30 16.24 -3.21
CA VAL A 357 -6.76 16.25 -4.57
C VAL A 357 -7.57 17.16 -5.51
N LYS A 358 -8.92 17.13 -5.44
CA LYS A 358 -9.78 18.01 -6.24
C LYS A 358 -9.61 19.50 -5.90
N ASP A 359 -9.46 19.83 -4.62
CA ASP A 359 -9.20 21.21 -4.19
C ASP A 359 -7.83 21.70 -4.68
N TRP A 360 -6.84 20.81 -4.70
CA TRP A 360 -5.51 21.09 -5.22
C TRP A 360 -5.47 21.24 -6.74
N GLN A 361 -6.28 20.49 -7.50
CA GLN A 361 -6.34 20.60 -8.96
C GLN A 361 -6.72 22.01 -9.45
N ARG A 362 -7.52 22.74 -8.67
CA ARG A 362 -7.88 24.15 -8.96
C ARG A 362 -6.68 25.09 -8.99
N TYR A 363 -5.57 24.71 -8.36
CA TYR A 363 -4.33 25.46 -8.29
C TYR A 363 -3.16 24.70 -8.93
N GLY A 364 -3.44 23.59 -9.61
CA GLY A 364 -2.43 22.64 -10.06
C GLY A 364 -1.91 22.86 -11.49
N GLU A 365 -2.30 23.96 -12.14
CA GLU A 365 -1.70 24.47 -13.38
C GLU A 365 -0.32 25.11 -13.12
N VAL A 366 0.48 24.55 -12.20
CA VAL A 366 1.85 24.98 -11.94
C VAL A 366 2.77 23.79 -12.14
N LEU A 367 3.91 24.03 -12.77
CA LEU A 367 5.01 23.08 -12.87
C LEU A 367 5.76 23.04 -11.54
N THR A 368 6.09 21.85 -11.09
CA THR A 368 6.88 21.64 -9.87
C THR A 368 7.82 20.44 -10.07
N LEU A 369 8.76 20.28 -9.14
CA LEU A 369 9.76 19.23 -9.20
C LEU A 369 9.14 17.89 -8.79
N ASP A 370 9.10 16.93 -9.70
CA ASP A 370 8.50 15.60 -9.51
C ASP A 370 9.49 14.59 -8.97
N LYS A 371 10.70 14.56 -9.55
CA LYS A 371 11.74 13.58 -9.25
C LYS A 371 13.11 14.22 -9.31
N VAL A 372 13.96 13.82 -8.37
CA VAL A 372 15.37 14.18 -8.29
C VAL A 372 16.16 12.90 -7.99
N MET A 373 17.22 12.64 -8.75
CA MET A 373 18.22 11.64 -8.35
C MET A 373 19.20 12.28 -7.37
N LEU A 374 18.92 12.09 -6.08
CA LEU A 374 19.79 12.50 -4.99
C LEU A 374 20.82 11.40 -4.71
N ALA A 375 21.95 11.49 -5.40
CA ALA A 375 23.12 10.69 -5.06
C ALA A 375 24.01 11.42 -4.03
N ASP A 376 23.71 12.67 -3.71
CA ASP A 376 24.51 13.58 -2.89
C ASP A 376 23.55 14.66 -2.39
N GLN A 377 23.44 14.88 -1.08
CA GLN A 377 22.44 15.82 -0.55
C GLN A 377 22.98 17.25 -0.48
N GLU A 378 24.26 17.45 -0.14
CA GLU A 378 24.82 18.79 0.03
C GLU A 378 25.10 19.46 -1.32
N GLN A 379 25.73 18.75 -2.27
CA GLN A 379 25.96 19.21 -3.63
C GLN A 379 24.64 19.37 -4.38
N ALA A 380 23.66 18.47 -4.19
CA ALA A 380 22.33 18.66 -4.78
C ALA A 380 21.67 19.93 -4.23
N THR A 381 21.70 20.16 -2.92
CA THR A 381 21.14 21.37 -2.30
C THR A 381 21.82 22.63 -2.84
N LYS A 382 23.16 22.65 -2.95
CA LYS A 382 23.91 23.77 -3.55
C LYS A 382 23.53 23.99 -5.02
N THR A 383 23.39 22.91 -5.79
CA THR A 383 23.03 22.97 -7.21
C THR A 383 21.61 23.45 -7.41
N LEU A 384 20.66 22.93 -6.63
CA LEU A 384 19.26 23.35 -6.64
C LEU A 384 19.09 24.79 -6.17
N THR A 385 19.89 25.25 -5.20
CA THR A 385 19.91 26.66 -4.78
C THR A 385 20.37 27.58 -5.93
N LYS A 386 21.41 27.19 -6.68
CA LYS A 386 21.86 27.92 -7.87
C LYS A 386 20.81 27.91 -8.98
N LEU A 387 20.18 26.75 -9.21
CA LEU A 387 19.08 26.61 -10.17
C LEU A 387 17.91 27.52 -9.80
N TYR A 388 17.49 27.51 -8.54
CA TYR A 388 16.45 28.41 -8.03
C TYR A 388 16.82 29.87 -8.23
N ALA A 389 18.05 30.29 -7.91
CA ALA A 389 18.48 31.67 -8.10
C ALA A 389 18.40 32.13 -9.57
N ASP A 390 18.76 31.26 -10.52
CA ASP A 390 18.64 31.54 -11.96
C ASP A 390 17.18 31.60 -12.41
N LEU A 391 16.34 30.68 -11.90
CA LEU A 391 14.90 30.66 -12.20
C LEU A 391 14.16 31.87 -11.60
N ASP A 392 14.46 32.26 -10.37
CA ASP A 392 13.85 33.39 -9.65
C ASP A 392 14.08 34.71 -10.39
N GLN A 393 15.25 34.88 -11.02
CA GLN A 393 15.61 36.08 -11.77
C GLN A 393 15.08 36.11 -13.21
N ASN A 394 15.09 34.95 -13.88
CA ASN A 394 14.84 34.88 -15.33
C ASN A 394 13.42 34.39 -15.69
N THR A 395 12.61 34.02 -14.69
CA THR A 395 11.25 33.50 -14.89
C THR A 395 10.32 33.95 -13.76
N ASP A 396 9.01 33.80 -13.96
CA ASP A 396 7.99 34.01 -12.91
C ASP A 396 7.93 32.86 -11.88
N THR A 397 9.05 32.20 -11.61
CA THR A 397 9.12 31.11 -10.63
C THR A 397 8.73 31.64 -9.25
N MET A 398 7.79 30.97 -8.60
CA MET A 398 7.35 31.27 -7.25
C MET A 398 7.95 30.27 -6.28
N TYR A 399 8.53 30.77 -5.19
CA TYR A 399 8.84 29.95 -4.02
C TYR A 399 7.64 30.02 -3.08
N VAL A 400 7.13 28.87 -2.62
CA VAL A 400 5.98 28.82 -1.72
C VAL A 400 6.12 27.67 -0.72
N ARG A 401 6.12 28.01 0.57
CA ARG A 401 6.03 27.05 1.66
C ARG A 401 5.13 27.60 2.76
N SER A 402 4.19 26.81 3.25
CA SER A 402 3.28 27.20 4.33
C SER A 402 3.51 26.38 5.58
N VAL A 403 3.31 26.99 6.74
CA VAL A 403 3.38 26.30 8.03
C VAL A 403 2.42 26.98 9.02
N ILE A 404 1.82 26.20 9.91
CA ILE A 404 1.05 26.73 11.05
C ILE A 404 1.90 26.58 12.29
N VAL A 405 2.50 27.67 12.75
CA VAL A 405 3.37 27.67 13.92
C VAL A 405 2.51 27.67 15.19
N ASN A 406 2.80 26.73 16.09
CA ASN A 406 2.35 26.77 17.48
C ASN A 406 3.51 27.19 18.41
N PRO A 407 3.61 28.47 18.79
CA PRO A 407 4.77 28.96 19.51
C PRO A 407 4.99 28.30 20.87
N ALA A 408 3.90 27.95 21.56
CA ALA A 408 3.98 27.29 22.86
C ALA A 408 4.62 25.90 22.81
N LYS A 409 4.56 25.21 21.65
CA LYS A 409 5.17 23.89 21.43
C LYS A 409 6.51 23.97 20.69
N GLU A 410 6.63 24.88 19.73
CA GLU A 410 7.70 24.85 18.72
C GLU A 410 8.84 25.82 19.01
N LEU A 411 8.67 26.82 19.88
CA LEU A 411 9.77 27.73 20.23
C LEU A 411 10.78 27.05 21.17
N THR A 412 12.06 27.37 21.01
CA THR A 412 13.18 26.66 21.62
C THR A 412 13.41 26.97 23.11
N THR A 413 12.90 28.08 23.66
CA THR A 413 13.18 28.50 25.05
C THR A 413 11.93 28.68 25.91
N SER A 414 11.98 28.27 27.18
CA SER A 414 10.84 28.29 28.12
C SER A 414 10.28 29.69 28.39
N THR A 415 11.15 30.70 28.48
CA THR A 415 10.77 32.11 28.68
C THR A 415 10.08 32.73 27.45
N GLN A 416 10.32 32.20 26.26
CA GLN A 416 9.60 32.61 25.04
C GLN A 416 8.26 31.89 24.94
N ARG A 417 8.16 30.63 25.40
CA ARG A 417 6.90 29.86 25.38
C ARG A 417 5.82 30.46 26.29
N SER A 418 6.21 31.01 27.44
CA SER A 418 5.27 31.57 28.43
C SER A 418 4.50 32.81 27.94
N GLU A 419 4.93 33.48 26.87
CA GLU A 419 4.25 34.65 26.30
C GLU A 419 3.15 34.31 25.28
N PHE A 420 3.01 33.03 24.91
CA PHE A 420 2.01 32.55 23.96
C PHE A 420 1.10 31.51 24.63
N ALA A 421 -0.22 31.68 24.49
CA ALA A 421 -1.14 30.66 24.97
C ALA A 421 -1.04 29.39 24.12
N ALA A 422 -1.26 28.22 24.74
CA ALA A 422 -1.13 26.92 24.07
C ALA A 422 -2.09 26.72 22.86
N SER A 423 -3.16 27.51 22.80
CA SER A 423 -4.15 27.52 21.72
C SER A 423 -3.77 28.45 20.55
N GLU A 424 -2.79 29.35 20.70
CA GLU A 424 -2.42 30.30 19.65
C GLU A 424 -1.78 29.57 18.45
N ARG A 425 -2.21 29.95 17.24
CA ARG A 425 -1.72 29.40 15.97
C ARG A 425 -1.47 30.52 14.98
N TYR A 426 -0.27 30.52 14.39
CA TYR A 426 0.16 31.56 13.45
C TYR A 426 0.47 30.94 12.08
N PRO A 427 -0.37 31.17 11.06
CA PRO A 427 -0.05 30.75 9.71
C PRO A 427 1.07 31.64 9.14
N ILE A 428 2.21 31.03 8.85
CA ILE A 428 3.36 31.67 8.22
C ILE A 428 3.55 31.07 6.83
N MET A 429 3.68 31.92 5.82
CA MET A 429 3.89 31.53 4.44
C MET A 429 5.20 32.13 3.94
N THR A 430 6.21 31.28 3.74
CA THR A 430 7.48 31.67 3.13
C THR A 430 7.30 31.75 1.62
N VAL A 431 7.54 32.93 1.05
CA VAL A 431 7.29 33.21 -0.36
C VAL A 431 8.35 34.13 -0.96
N ASN A 432 8.62 34.04 -2.25
CA ASN A 432 9.47 35.02 -2.93
C ASN A 432 8.67 36.24 -3.43
N GLU A 433 9.37 37.23 -4.00
CA GLU A 433 8.76 38.45 -4.53
C GLU A 433 7.80 38.15 -5.70
N ASN A 434 8.18 37.24 -6.60
CA ASN A 434 7.34 36.82 -7.74
C ASN A 434 5.98 36.28 -7.29
N TYR A 435 5.92 35.57 -6.15
CA TYR A 435 4.65 35.10 -5.59
C TYR A 435 3.75 36.27 -5.16
N ILE A 436 4.30 37.26 -4.45
CA ILE A 436 3.51 38.43 -4.00
C ILE A 436 3.01 39.22 -5.21
N GLN A 437 3.85 39.44 -6.22
CA GLN A 437 3.46 40.14 -7.44
C GLN A 437 2.34 39.42 -8.19
N ASN A 438 2.42 38.09 -8.31
CA ASN A 438 1.47 37.30 -9.09
C ASN A 438 0.18 36.93 -8.35
N LYS A 439 0.24 36.65 -7.03
CA LYS A 439 -0.90 36.12 -6.26
C LYS A 439 -1.48 37.11 -5.26
N VAL A 440 -0.73 38.13 -4.85
CA VAL A 440 -1.18 39.13 -3.87
C VAL A 440 -0.69 40.55 -4.26
N PRO A 441 -0.99 41.02 -5.50
CA PRO A 441 -0.35 42.22 -6.08
C PRO A 441 -0.55 43.49 -5.26
N GLN A 442 -1.67 43.59 -4.55
CA GLN A 442 -2.01 44.59 -3.55
C GLN A 442 -0.96 44.81 -2.44
N LEU A 443 -0.09 43.83 -2.17
CA LEU A 443 1.01 43.96 -1.19
C LEU A 443 2.36 44.31 -1.83
N SER A 444 2.46 44.36 -3.15
CA SER A 444 3.74 44.55 -3.86
C SER A 444 4.39 45.91 -3.56
N SER A 445 3.59 46.93 -3.26
CA SER A 445 4.09 48.25 -2.87
C SER A 445 4.92 48.24 -1.58
N LEU A 446 4.75 47.21 -0.74
CA LEU A 446 5.48 47.02 0.52
C LEU A 446 6.85 46.36 0.32
N LEU A 447 7.15 45.84 -0.88
CA LEU A 447 8.41 45.17 -1.22
C LEU A 447 9.54 46.13 -1.62
N LYS A 448 9.30 47.45 -1.67
CA LYS A 448 10.23 48.47 -2.21
C LYS A 448 11.58 48.62 -1.49
N VAL A 449 11.90 47.77 -0.51
CA VAL A 449 13.18 47.81 0.20
C VAL A 449 14.00 46.58 -0.18
N LYS A 450 14.85 46.73 -1.21
CA LYS A 450 15.92 45.75 -1.49
C LYS A 450 16.86 45.71 -0.30
N SER A 451 16.74 44.68 0.54
CA SER A 451 17.60 44.45 1.68
C SER A 451 17.93 42.97 1.73
N ASN A 452 19.18 42.64 2.10
CA ASN A 452 19.58 41.26 2.37
C ASN A 452 18.94 40.70 3.66
N THR A 453 18.19 41.53 4.39
CA THR A 453 17.45 41.12 5.60
C THR A 453 16.12 40.48 5.25
N ARG A 454 15.69 39.50 6.06
CA ARG A 454 14.40 38.82 5.85
C ARG A 454 13.25 39.77 6.18
N LEU A 455 12.37 40.01 5.21
CA LEU A 455 11.18 40.85 5.38
C LEU A 455 9.98 39.98 5.76
N TYR A 456 9.26 40.38 6.81
CA TYR A 456 8.01 39.76 7.25
C TYR A 456 6.85 40.74 7.06
N LEU A 457 5.85 40.36 6.27
CA LEU A 457 4.60 41.09 6.12
C LEU A 457 3.58 40.54 7.11
N ILE A 458 3.19 41.35 8.09
CA ILE A 458 2.36 40.93 9.22
C ILE A 458 0.96 41.57 9.14
N PRO A 459 -0.13 40.80 9.26
CA PRO A 459 -1.47 41.35 9.40
C PRO A 459 -1.62 42.31 10.59
N ARG A 460 -2.34 43.43 10.41
CA ARG A 460 -2.65 44.38 11.50
C ARG A 460 -3.47 43.77 12.64
N LYS A 461 -4.24 42.69 12.42
CA LYS A 461 -4.87 41.92 13.52
C LYS A 461 -3.87 41.47 14.59
N TYR A 462 -2.58 41.33 14.26
CA TYR A 462 -1.53 41.03 15.22
C TYR A 462 -0.92 42.33 15.75
N GLN A 463 -1.64 42.99 16.67
CA GLN A 463 -1.34 44.36 17.14
C GLN A 463 -0.03 44.50 17.94
N ASN A 464 0.45 43.42 18.57
CA ASN A 464 1.61 43.48 19.46
C ASN A 464 2.93 43.30 18.68
N ARG A 465 3.62 44.42 18.42
CA ARG A 465 4.88 44.45 17.65
C ARG A 465 6.03 43.69 18.31
N SER A 466 6.19 43.78 19.62
CA SER A 466 7.28 43.09 20.32
C SER A 466 7.04 41.57 20.37
N LYS A 467 5.80 41.14 20.59
CA LYS A 467 5.41 39.72 20.53
C LYS A 467 5.62 39.13 19.14
N MET A 468 5.23 39.86 18.09
CA MET A 468 5.43 39.42 16.70
C MET A 468 6.90 39.40 16.29
N LEU A 469 7.70 40.38 16.74
CA LEU A 469 9.14 40.38 16.50
C LEU A 469 9.80 39.11 17.06
N ARG A 470 9.49 38.75 18.31
CA ARG A 470 10.02 37.53 18.93
C ARG A 470 9.55 36.27 18.21
N LEU A 471 8.26 36.19 17.83
CA LEU A 471 7.72 35.07 17.07
C LEU A 471 8.50 34.82 15.79
N VAL A 472 8.69 35.86 14.96
CA VAL A 472 9.37 35.70 13.66
C VAL A 472 10.87 35.48 13.82
N GLN A 473 11.51 36.08 14.83
CA GLN A 473 12.92 35.81 15.15
C GLN A 473 13.13 34.35 15.57
N SER A 474 12.27 33.83 16.46
CA SER A 474 12.37 32.44 16.90
C SER A 474 12.04 31.46 15.77
N PHE A 475 11.05 31.78 14.92
CA PHE A 475 10.76 31.02 13.72
C PHE A 475 11.94 31.02 12.74
N GLN A 476 12.57 32.17 12.48
CA GLN A 476 13.73 32.21 11.58
C GLN A 476 14.93 31.46 12.16
N TYR A 477 15.14 31.53 13.49
CA TYR A 477 16.19 30.79 14.18
C TYR A 477 15.99 29.28 14.03
N SER A 478 14.74 28.78 14.10
CA SER A 478 14.46 27.34 13.91
C SER A 478 14.69 26.84 12.48
N LEU A 479 14.81 27.74 11.50
CA LEU A 479 15.16 27.41 10.12
C LEU A 479 16.68 27.34 9.87
N LEU A 480 17.51 27.57 10.89
CA LEU A 480 18.96 27.37 10.85
C LEU A 480 19.31 25.91 11.21
N ASN A 481 20.45 25.42 10.72
CA ASN A 481 20.98 24.11 11.15
C ASN A 481 21.63 24.20 12.54
N SER A 482 21.96 23.04 13.14
CA SER A 482 22.51 22.96 14.50
C SER A 482 23.82 23.75 14.68
N GLU A 483 24.69 23.75 13.68
CA GLU A 483 25.96 24.50 13.72
C GLU A 483 25.74 26.02 13.72
N GLN A 484 24.87 26.51 12.83
CA GLN A 484 24.48 27.92 12.77
C GLN A 484 23.79 28.36 14.07
N GLN A 485 22.94 27.51 14.64
CA GLN A 485 22.27 27.76 15.92
C GLN A 485 23.26 27.87 17.08
N ALA A 486 24.39 27.15 17.06
CA ALA A 486 25.43 27.25 18.08
C ALA A 486 26.19 28.59 18.05
N HIS A 487 26.29 29.22 16.87
CA HIS A 487 27.03 30.47 16.68
C HIS A 487 26.17 31.74 16.67
N THR A 488 24.84 31.61 16.79
CA THR A 488 23.92 32.75 16.83
C THR A 488 22.89 32.61 17.94
N SER A 489 22.07 33.63 18.14
CA SER A 489 20.96 33.57 19.10
C SER A 489 19.71 34.24 18.54
N VAL A 490 18.55 33.86 19.05
CA VAL A 490 17.25 34.39 18.60
C VAL A 490 17.21 35.92 18.55
N LYS A 491 17.76 36.60 19.57
CA LYS A 491 17.77 38.07 19.64
C LYS A 491 18.65 38.73 18.57
N LYS A 492 19.64 38.01 18.05
CA LYS A 492 20.57 38.49 17.01
C LYS A 492 20.02 38.28 15.59
N MET A 493 18.85 37.66 15.44
CA MET A 493 18.23 37.44 14.13
C MET A 493 17.78 38.77 13.51
N ASN A 494 18.36 39.11 12.36
CA ASN A 494 18.10 40.35 11.64
C ASN A 494 16.84 40.23 10.77
N VAL A 495 15.74 40.81 11.23
CA VAL A 495 14.42 40.72 10.60
C VAL A 495 13.78 42.10 10.46
N LYS A 496 13.05 42.31 9.36
CA LYS A 496 12.27 43.53 9.15
C LYS A 496 10.78 43.21 9.17
N LEU A 497 10.02 43.95 9.97
CA LEU A 497 8.56 43.79 10.06
C LEU A 497 7.87 44.95 9.34
N VAL A 498 6.93 44.63 8.46
CA VAL A 498 6.04 45.58 7.81
C VAL A 498 4.61 45.09 8.00
N TYR A 499 3.70 45.98 8.40
CA TYR A 499 2.32 45.63 8.66
C TYR A 499 1.43 45.95 7.46
N TYR A 500 0.52 45.04 7.13
CA TYR A 500 -0.49 45.25 6.08
C TYR A 500 -1.92 45.18 6.64
N ASP A 501 -2.85 45.87 5.99
CA ASP A 501 -4.22 46.03 6.47
C ASP A 501 -5.11 44.83 6.10
N ASP A 502 -5.23 43.84 6.98
CA ASP A 502 -5.98 42.62 6.69
C ASP A 502 -7.50 42.82 6.54
N ARG A 503 -8.05 43.94 7.02
CA ARG A 503 -9.49 44.24 6.89
C ARG A 503 -9.83 44.78 5.51
N GLN A 504 -8.98 45.64 4.96
CA GLN A 504 -9.19 46.22 3.63
C GLN A 504 -8.75 45.27 2.52
N THR A 505 -7.63 44.56 2.68
CA THR A 505 -7.04 43.80 1.56
C THR A 505 -7.60 42.38 1.39
N LYS A 506 -8.41 41.86 2.33
CA LYS A 506 -9.06 40.52 2.29
C LYS A 506 -8.18 39.40 1.70
N VAL A 507 -6.94 39.29 2.14
CA VAL A 507 -5.96 38.32 1.59
C VAL A 507 -6.39 36.89 1.90
N SER A 508 -6.59 36.07 0.86
CA SER A 508 -6.89 34.64 0.98
C SER A 508 -6.08 33.86 -0.04
N VAL A 509 -5.10 33.08 0.42
CA VAL A 509 -4.13 32.38 -0.43
C VAL A 509 -4.18 30.87 -0.24
N PHE A 510 -3.81 30.13 -1.28
CA PHE A 510 -3.69 28.68 -1.20
C PHE A 510 -2.37 28.31 -0.52
N ALA A 511 -2.39 27.35 0.41
CA ALA A 511 -1.24 27.04 1.24
C ALA A 511 -0.13 26.28 0.50
N TYR A 512 -0.46 25.52 -0.54
CA TYR A 512 0.48 24.59 -1.20
C TYR A 512 1.18 23.65 -0.20
N ASP A 513 0.44 23.16 0.79
CA ASP A 513 0.90 22.22 1.81
C ASP A 513 -0.21 21.21 2.11
N PHE A 514 0.09 19.91 2.01
CA PHE A 514 -0.92 18.84 2.08
C PHE A 514 -1.55 18.69 3.47
N ASP A 515 -0.87 19.16 4.52
CA ASP A 515 -1.36 19.12 5.89
C ASP A 515 -2.25 20.33 6.21
N ILE A 516 -2.14 21.42 5.43
CA ILE A 516 -2.95 22.63 5.58
C ILE A 516 -4.18 22.55 4.67
N ASN A 517 -5.23 21.94 5.22
CA ASN A 517 -6.52 21.67 4.54
C ASN A 517 -7.39 22.89 4.21
N LYS A 518 -6.86 24.12 4.26
CA LYS A 518 -7.64 25.35 4.08
C LYS A 518 -6.81 26.45 3.42
N ARG A 519 -7.50 27.36 2.72
CA ARG A 519 -6.91 28.65 2.32
C ARG A 519 -6.52 29.44 3.57
N LEU A 520 -5.33 30.02 3.54
CA LEU A 520 -4.83 30.86 4.60
C LEU A 520 -5.43 32.26 4.46
N ARG A 521 -6.15 32.71 5.50
CA ARG A 521 -6.74 34.05 5.58
C ARG A 521 -5.80 34.99 6.34
N ALA A 522 -5.30 36.00 5.65
CA ALA A 522 -4.33 36.96 6.16
C ALA A 522 -3.16 36.26 6.92
N PRO A 523 -2.32 35.46 6.23
CA PRO A 523 -1.14 34.87 6.82
C PRO A 523 -0.01 35.89 7.03
N ILE A 524 0.98 35.52 7.85
CA ILE A 524 2.26 36.24 7.90
C ILE A 524 3.09 35.79 6.70
N PHE A 525 3.50 36.71 5.83
CA PHE A 525 4.40 36.37 4.72
C PHE A 525 5.85 36.56 5.13
N SER A 526 6.69 35.56 4.90
CA SER A 526 8.15 35.64 5.07
C SER A 526 8.80 35.70 3.69
N ILE A 527 9.34 36.86 3.32
CA ILE A 527 9.85 37.11 1.96
C ILE A 527 11.25 36.53 1.80
N VAL A 528 11.36 35.46 1.02
CA VAL A 528 12.62 34.79 0.69
C VAL A 528 13.20 35.32 -0.61
N THR A 529 14.51 35.51 -0.63
CA THR A 529 15.32 35.80 -1.81
C THR A 529 16.50 34.85 -1.83
N PRO A 530 17.13 34.59 -3.00
CA PRO A 530 18.33 33.74 -3.07
C PRO A 530 19.45 34.15 -2.10
N ALA A 531 19.54 35.45 -1.76
CA ALA A 531 20.54 35.98 -0.84
C ALA A 531 20.21 35.74 0.65
N ASN A 532 18.93 35.59 1.02
CA ASN A 532 18.47 35.50 2.41
C ASN A 532 17.89 34.11 2.80
N MET A 533 18.01 33.10 1.92
CA MET A 533 17.56 31.73 2.20
C MET A 533 18.30 31.12 3.40
N THR A 534 17.52 30.59 4.34
CA THR A 534 18.04 29.82 5.48
C THR A 534 18.45 28.40 5.06
N PHE A 535 19.03 27.61 5.98
CA PHE A 535 19.40 26.22 5.70
C PHE A 535 18.19 25.38 5.26
N PHE A 536 17.10 25.42 6.03
CA PHE A 536 15.88 24.67 5.70
C PHE A 536 15.18 25.19 4.44
N ASP A 537 15.25 26.49 4.15
CA ASP A 537 14.74 27.00 2.86
C ASP A 537 15.49 26.37 1.68
N LYS A 538 16.80 26.12 1.81
CA LYS A 538 17.60 25.49 0.75
C LYS A 538 17.36 24.00 0.65
N GLU A 539 17.28 23.28 1.78
CA GLU A 539 17.02 21.83 1.76
C GLU A 539 15.67 21.49 1.13
N THR A 540 14.62 22.27 1.45
CA THR A 540 13.28 22.02 0.91
C THR A 540 13.20 22.19 -0.60
N LEU A 541 14.17 22.85 -1.27
CA LEU A 541 14.25 22.84 -2.74
C LEU A 541 14.44 21.43 -3.34
N SER A 542 14.91 20.47 -2.55
CA SER A 542 15.05 19.07 -2.95
C SER A 542 13.78 18.24 -2.73
N ASP A 543 12.77 18.81 -2.05
CA ASP A 543 11.47 18.18 -1.89
C ASP A 543 10.81 18.01 -3.26
N THR A 544 10.03 16.94 -3.40
CA THR A 544 9.38 16.59 -4.66
C THR A 544 7.86 16.63 -4.57
N SER A 545 7.22 16.50 -5.72
CA SER A 545 5.77 16.45 -5.88
C SER A 545 5.09 17.68 -5.27
N GLY A 546 3.98 17.53 -4.53
CA GLY A 546 3.26 18.67 -3.97
C GLY A 546 4.03 19.48 -2.92
N ALA A 547 4.99 18.86 -2.23
CA ALA A 547 5.78 19.49 -1.16
C ALA A 547 6.91 20.40 -1.68
N SER A 548 7.36 20.19 -2.92
CA SER A 548 8.37 21.06 -3.57
C SER A 548 7.98 22.54 -3.45
N PRO A 549 8.81 23.43 -2.90
CA PRO A 549 8.47 24.84 -2.76
C PRO A 549 8.47 25.58 -4.10
N LEU A 550 9.00 24.99 -5.17
CA LEU A 550 9.08 25.59 -6.50
C LEU A 550 7.75 25.44 -7.25
N LYS A 551 7.06 26.56 -7.52
CA LYS A 551 5.85 26.62 -8.34
C LYS A 551 6.11 27.53 -9.56
N ILE A 552 6.14 26.93 -10.74
CA ILE A 552 6.52 27.60 -11.98
C ILE A 552 5.29 27.71 -12.90
N PRO A 553 4.86 28.92 -13.30
CA PRO A 553 3.77 29.07 -14.27
C PRO A 553 4.09 28.38 -15.61
N PRO A 554 3.20 27.52 -16.14
CA PRO A 554 3.46 26.77 -17.34
C PRO A 554 3.37 27.68 -18.58
N SER A 555 4.49 27.82 -19.28
CA SER A 555 4.50 28.41 -20.62
C SER A 555 5.61 27.78 -21.47
N LYS A 556 5.50 27.88 -22.80
CA LYS A 556 6.57 27.42 -23.72
C LYS A 556 7.88 28.17 -23.46
N ALA A 557 7.82 29.44 -23.10
CA ALA A 557 8.99 30.24 -22.75
C ALA A 557 9.61 29.77 -21.43
N THR A 558 8.79 29.52 -20.40
CA THR A 558 9.24 29.06 -19.09
C THR A 558 9.88 27.67 -19.17
N MET A 559 9.34 26.75 -19.98
CA MET A 559 9.94 25.43 -20.19
C MET A 559 11.30 25.49 -20.88
N ARG A 560 11.51 26.46 -21.80
CA ARG A 560 12.83 26.70 -22.39
C ARG A 560 13.79 27.27 -21.36
N ALA A 561 13.35 28.25 -20.57
CA ALA A 561 14.14 28.85 -19.50
C ALA A 561 14.54 27.81 -18.44
N VAL A 562 13.65 26.91 -18.04
CA VAL A 562 13.96 25.81 -17.11
C VAL A 562 15.04 24.89 -17.69
N ARG A 563 14.95 24.49 -18.96
CA ARG A 563 15.98 23.65 -19.61
C ARG A 563 17.33 24.36 -19.71
N GLN A 564 17.32 25.66 -20.03
CA GLN A 564 18.52 26.48 -20.09
C GLN A 564 19.14 26.62 -18.69
N ALA A 565 18.34 26.89 -17.66
CA ALA A 565 18.78 27.00 -16.27
C ALA A 565 19.40 25.69 -15.76
N ILE A 566 18.80 24.53 -16.08
CA ILE A 566 19.37 23.20 -15.73
C ILE A 566 20.75 23.00 -16.36
N THR A 567 20.93 23.44 -17.60
CA THR A 567 22.20 23.32 -18.31
C THR A 567 23.23 24.29 -17.75
N LYS A 568 22.86 25.56 -17.57
CA LYS A 568 23.70 26.64 -17.06
C LYS A 568 24.20 26.38 -15.64
N THR A 569 23.39 25.76 -14.80
CA THR A 569 23.72 25.47 -13.38
C THR A 569 24.35 24.10 -13.18
N ASN A 570 24.66 23.36 -14.25
CA ASN A 570 25.14 21.97 -14.20
C ASN A 570 24.21 21.02 -13.43
N ALA A 571 22.91 21.29 -13.37
CA ALA A 571 21.93 20.44 -12.66
C ALA A 571 21.53 19.17 -13.43
N SER A 572 22.11 18.92 -14.61
CA SER A 572 21.75 17.79 -15.48
C SER A 572 21.99 16.42 -14.85
N TYR A 573 22.97 16.28 -13.95
CA TYR A 573 23.26 15.02 -13.26
C TYR A 573 22.16 14.60 -12.28
N LEU A 574 21.37 15.57 -11.77
CA LEU A 574 20.25 15.33 -10.86
C LEU A 574 19.02 14.74 -11.55
N LYS A 575 19.02 14.67 -12.89
CA LYS A 575 17.92 14.17 -13.72
C LYS A 575 16.55 14.72 -13.28
N LEU A 576 16.49 16.04 -13.10
CA LEU A 576 15.31 16.73 -12.63
C LEU A 576 14.13 16.51 -13.59
N HIS A 577 13.04 15.95 -13.07
CA HIS A 577 11.79 15.83 -13.79
C HIS A 577 10.83 16.90 -13.28
N PHE A 578 10.38 17.80 -14.16
CA PHE A 578 9.34 18.77 -13.86
C PHE A 578 8.03 18.27 -14.47
N ALA A 579 6.99 18.20 -13.66
CA ALA A 579 5.64 17.86 -14.11
C ALA A 579 4.65 18.87 -13.55
N THR A 580 3.45 18.92 -14.14
CA THR A 580 2.40 19.77 -13.59
C THR A 580 1.85 19.12 -12.33
N MET A 581 1.49 19.93 -11.35
CA MET A 581 0.81 19.41 -10.17
C MET A 581 -0.46 18.64 -10.56
N ASN A 582 -1.20 19.11 -11.57
CA ASN A 582 -2.36 18.41 -12.10
C ASN A 582 -2.06 17.01 -12.63
N SER A 583 -0.93 16.79 -13.33
CA SER A 583 -0.59 15.44 -13.79
C SER A 583 -0.24 14.53 -12.62
N MET A 584 0.52 15.03 -11.63
CA MET A 584 0.85 14.26 -10.41
C MET A 584 -0.41 13.87 -9.63
N LEU A 585 -1.32 14.84 -9.45
CA LEU A 585 -2.58 14.67 -8.74
C LEU A 585 -3.57 13.81 -9.52
N SER A 586 -3.50 13.78 -10.85
CA SER A 586 -4.35 12.94 -11.69
C SER A 586 -4.06 11.45 -11.47
N ASP A 587 -2.79 11.08 -11.31
CA ASP A 587 -2.40 9.70 -11.01
C ASP A 587 -2.95 9.28 -9.64
N THR A 588 -2.76 10.11 -8.61
CA THR A 588 -3.34 9.87 -7.27
C THR A 588 -4.86 9.84 -7.28
N LEU A 589 -5.51 10.68 -8.09
CA LEU A 589 -6.98 10.67 -8.23
C LEU A 589 -7.46 9.38 -8.89
N SER A 590 -6.73 8.88 -9.90
CA SER A 590 -7.02 7.60 -10.55
C SER A 590 -6.88 6.45 -9.55
N GLU A 591 -5.79 6.42 -8.77
CA GLU A 591 -5.59 5.44 -7.70
C GLU A 591 -6.70 5.48 -6.65
N ASN A 592 -7.11 6.68 -6.22
CA ASN A 592 -8.22 6.86 -5.29
C ASN A 592 -9.56 6.38 -5.87
N ASN A 593 -9.83 6.68 -7.15
CA ASN A 593 -11.03 6.20 -7.84
C ASN A 593 -11.04 4.67 -7.95
N GLU A 594 -9.90 4.06 -8.26
CA GLU A 594 -9.74 2.61 -8.25
C GLU A 594 -9.95 2.01 -6.85
N GLY A 595 -9.44 2.68 -5.81
CA GLY A 595 -9.69 2.32 -4.41
C GLY A 595 -11.17 2.35 -4.05
N LEU A 596 -11.90 3.40 -4.45
CA LEU A 596 -13.35 3.51 -4.27
C LEU A 596 -14.13 2.41 -5.02
N ALA A 597 -13.69 2.05 -6.22
CA ALA A 597 -14.27 0.95 -6.98
C ALA A 597 -14.07 -0.39 -6.26
N LEU A 598 -12.88 -0.64 -5.68
CA LEU A 598 -12.62 -1.81 -4.85
C LEU A 598 -13.50 -1.86 -3.59
N PHE A 599 -13.70 -0.73 -2.91
CA PHE A 599 -14.63 -0.67 -1.78
C PHE A 599 -16.07 -0.94 -2.21
N THR A 600 -16.50 -0.45 -3.38
CA THR A 600 -17.84 -0.75 -3.91
C THR A 600 -18.00 -2.24 -4.18
N LEU A 601 -17.01 -2.89 -4.80
CA LEU A 601 -16.98 -4.34 -5.01
C LEU A 601 -17.06 -5.10 -3.67
N MET A 602 -16.36 -4.61 -2.65
CA MET A 602 -16.38 -5.17 -1.30
C MET A 602 -17.76 -5.05 -0.64
N LEU A 603 -18.45 -3.91 -0.81
CA LEU A 603 -19.82 -3.72 -0.31
C LEU A 603 -20.81 -4.67 -1.00
N VAL A 604 -20.75 -4.78 -2.33
CA VAL A 604 -21.57 -5.74 -3.10
C VAL A 604 -21.31 -7.17 -2.62
N THR A 605 -20.05 -7.51 -2.38
CA THR A 605 -19.65 -8.82 -1.85
C THR A 605 -20.26 -9.09 -0.48
N VAL A 606 -20.17 -8.13 0.44
CA VAL A 606 -20.76 -8.25 1.79
C VAL A 606 -22.27 -8.46 1.70
N PHE A 607 -22.95 -7.70 0.83
CA PHE A 607 -24.38 -7.87 0.58
C PHE A 607 -24.70 -9.29 0.08
N CYS A 608 -24.01 -9.75 -0.97
CA CYS A 608 -24.22 -11.08 -1.53
C CYS A 608 -23.98 -12.20 -0.51
N LEU A 609 -22.94 -12.09 0.33
CA LEU A 609 -22.65 -13.07 1.38
C LEU A 609 -23.76 -13.12 2.43
N ASN A 610 -24.22 -11.96 2.89
CA ASN A 610 -25.32 -11.90 3.85
C ASN A 610 -26.63 -12.45 3.29
N LEU A 611 -26.95 -12.11 2.04
CA LEU A 611 -28.14 -12.61 1.35
C LEU A 611 -28.09 -14.12 1.17
N LEU A 612 -26.95 -14.64 0.72
CA LEU A 612 -26.76 -16.08 0.53
C LEU A 612 -26.93 -16.81 1.88
N ALA A 613 -26.34 -16.29 2.96
CA ALA A 613 -26.54 -16.83 4.31
C ALA A 613 -28.02 -16.87 4.73
N SER A 614 -28.78 -15.79 4.44
CA SER A 614 -30.21 -15.70 4.75
C SER A 614 -31.02 -16.73 3.95
N VAL A 615 -30.77 -16.86 2.64
CA VAL A 615 -31.44 -17.85 1.78
C VAL A 615 -31.15 -19.27 2.25
N PHE A 616 -29.90 -19.60 2.59
CA PHE A 616 -29.54 -20.92 3.08
C PHE A 616 -30.21 -21.25 4.42
N LEU A 617 -30.25 -20.28 5.34
CA LEU A 617 -30.96 -20.40 6.60
C LEU A 617 -32.45 -20.71 6.38
N LEU A 618 -33.10 -19.95 5.47
CA LEU A 618 -34.49 -20.16 5.11
C LEU A 618 -34.73 -21.54 4.48
N MET A 619 -33.84 -21.99 3.59
CA MET A 619 -33.94 -23.35 3.02
C MET A 619 -33.88 -24.43 4.11
N CYS A 620 -32.97 -24.29 5.10
CA CYS A 620 -32.89 -25.20 6.25
C CYS A 620 -34.19 -25.20 7.06
N ILE A 621 -34.75 -24.01 7.34
CA ILE A 621 -35.98 -23.88 8.13
C ILE A 621 -37.18 -24.49 7.40
N ILE A 622 -37.35 -24.16 6.10
CA ILE A 622 -38.46 -24.64 5.29
C ILE A 622 -38.42 -26.16 5.19
N GLN A 623 -37.25 -26.77 5.00
CA GLN A 623 -37.12 -28.23 4.96
C GLN A 623 -37.42 -28.87 6.31
N ASN A 624 -36.90 -28.30 7.40
CA ASN A 624 -37.09 -28.86 8.74
C ASN A 624 -38.54 -28.74 9.23
N LYS A 625 -39.21 -27.62 8.93
CA LYS A 625 -40.58 -27.33 9.40
C LYS A 625 -41.63 -27.48 8.29
N ALA A 626 -41.32 -28.16 7.19
CA ALA A 626 -42.17 -28.20 5.98
C ALA A 626 -43.64 -28.53 6.29
N ARG A 627 -43.88 -29.59 7.06
CA ARG A 627 -45.24 -30.03 7.45
C ARG A 627 -45.95 -29.02 8.36
N SER A 628 -45.27 -28.50 9.38
CA SER A 628 -45.83 -27.51 10.30
C SER A 628 -46.18 -26.20 9.56
N LEU A 629 -45.30 -25.75 8.68
CA LEU A 629 -45.50 -24.54 7.87
C LEU A 629 -46.64 -24.73 6.87
N ALA A 630 -46.77 -25.90 6.24
CA ALA A 630 -47.88 -26.22 5.34
C ALA A 630 -49.22 -26.26 6.07
N ILE A 631 -49.29 -26.92 7.24
CA ILE A 631 -50.51 -26.93 8.07
C ILE A 631 -50.91 -25.50 8.46
N LYS A 632 -49.97 -24.70 8.98
CA LYS A 632 -50.24 -23.30 9.34
C LYS A 632 -50.73 -22.48 8.15
N LYS A 633 -50.19 -22.73 6.96
CA LYS A 633 -50.61 -22.04 5.73
C LYS A 633 -52.01 -22.44 5.28
N ILE A 634 -52.38 -23.72 5.38
CA ILE A 634 -53.73 -24.21 5.10
C ILE A 634 -54.74 -23.60 6.08
N LEU A 635 -54.36 -23.46 7.34
CA LEU A 635 -55.16 -22.80 8.38
C LEU A 635 -55.28 -21.27 8.20
N GLY A 636 -54.76 -20.70 7.10
CA GLY A 636 -54.87 -19.26 6.80
C GLY A 636 -53.96 -18.34 7.62
N ILE A 637 -53.03 -18.90 8.42
CA ILE A 637 -52.09 -18.10 9.24
C ILE A 637 -51.19 -17.29 8.31
N LYS A 638 -50.98 -16.00 8.59
CA LYS A 638 -50.19 -15.10 7.75
C LYS A 638 -48.71 -15.48 7.71
N LEU A 639 -48.01 -15.14 6.62
CA LEU A 639 -46.59 -15.46 6.43
C LEU A 639 -45.69 -14.90 7.54
N THR A 640 -45.98 -13.68 8.01
CA THR A 640 -45.28 -13.01 9.11
C THR A 640 -45.40 -13.75 10.44
N GLU A 641 -46.55 -14.37 10.70
CA GLU A 641 -46.78 -15.15 11.93
C GLU A 641 -46.13 -16.53 11.85
N ARG A 642 -46.07 -17.14 10.66
CA ARG A 642 -45.42 -18.45 10.46
C ARG A 642 -43.92 -18.43 10.73
N TYR A 643 -43.23 -17.34 10.35
CA TYR A 643 -41.77 -17.17 10.49
C TYR A 643 -41.38 -16.13 11.54
N LYS A 644 -42.28 -15.83 12.51
CA LYS A 644 -42.07 -14.77 13.50
C LYS A 644 -40.75 -14.90 14.24
N TRP A 645 -40.40 -16.11 14.69
CA TRP A 645 -39.18 -16.35 15.47
C TRP A 645 -37.93 -16.17 14.61
N GLU A 646 -37.94 -16.71 13.40
CA GLU A 646 -36.83 -16.64 12.46
C GLU A 646 -36.59 -15.21 11.98
N GLY A 647 -37.66 -14.45 11.74
CA GLY A 647 -37.62 -13.02 11.45
C GLY A 647 -37.06 -12.19 12.61
N LEU A 648 -37.45 -12.50 13.86
CA LEU A 648 -36.93 -11.80 15.05
C LEU A 648 -35.42 -12.03 15.23
N VAL A 649 -34.94 -13.26 15.05
CA VAL A 649 -33.49 -13.56 15.16
C VAL A 649 -32.70 -12.85 14.06
N ALA A 650 -33.18 -12.86 12.82
CA ALA A 650 -32.54 -12.14 11.72
C ALA A 650 -32.51 -10.62 11.97
N LEU A 651 -33.63 -10.05 12.46
CA LEU A 651 -33.73 -8.64 12.81
C LEU A 651 -32.79 -8.27 13.96
N ALA A 652 -32.66 -9.12 14.98
CA ALA A 652 -31.72 -8.92 16.09
C ALA A 652 -30.26 -8.91 15.61
N LEU A 653 -29.87 -9.87 14.75
CA LEU A 653 -28.53 -9.90 14.17
C LEU A 653 -28.22 -8.64 13.35
N TYR A 654 -29.19 -8.18 12.55
CA TYR A 654 -29.03 -6.95 11.76
C TYR A 654 -29.04 -5.69 12.63
N ALA A 655 -29.83 -5.64 13.69
CA ALA A 655 -29.82 -4.54 14.65
C ALA A 655 -28.47 -4.42 15.36
N ILE A 656 -27.88 -5.55 15.78
CA ILE A 656 -26.52 -5.59 16.35
C ILE A 656 -25.50 -5.11 15.33
N GLN A 657 -25.54 -5.63 14.10
CA GLN A 657 -24.63 -5.19 13.03
C GLN A 657 -24.75 -3.69 12.75
N PHE A 658 -25.97 -3.16 12.66
CA PHE A 658 -26.23 -1.73 12.45
C PHE A 658 -25.70 -0.90 13.62
N PHE A 659 -25.95 -1.33 14.86
CA PHE A 659 -25.45 -0.64 16.05
C PHE A 659 -23.91 -0.60 16.09
N VAL A 660 -23.24 -1.71 15.77
CA VAL A 660 -21.78 -1.76 15.71
C VAL A 660 -21.25 -0.82 14.61
N VAL A 661 -21.86 -0.82 13.42
CA VAL A 661 -21.48 0.11 12.34
C VAL A 661 -21.75 1.56 12.74
N LEU A 662 -22.80 1.84 13.51
CA LEU A 662 -23.11 3.18 14.00
C LEU A 662 -22.09 3.69 15.03
N VAL A 663 -21.65 2.83 15.94
CA VAL A 663 -20.69 3.20 17.00
C VAL A 663 -19.25 3.25 16.48
N PHE A 664 -18.86 2.29 15.64
CA PHE A 664 -17.46 2.14 15.22
C PHE A 664 -17.18 2.58 13.76
N GLY A 665 -18.22 2.81 12.95
CA GLY A 665 -18.07 3.23 11.56
C GLY A 665 -17.76 4.72 11.43
N SER A 666 -16.89 5.08 10.48
CA SER A 666 -16.51 6.47 10.19
C SER A 666 -17.28 7.12 9.04
N SER A 667 -18.05 6.34 8.28
CA SER A 667 -18.73 6.79 7.06
C SER A 667 -20.25 6.70 7.17
N LYS A 668 -20.93 7.83 6.97
CA LYS A 668 -22.40 7.90 6.89
C LYS A 668 -22.97 7.09 5.72
N LEU A 669 -22.20 6.98 4.61
CA LEU A 669 -22.63 6.22 3.43
C LEU A 669 -22.78 4.72 3.76
N ILE A 670 -21.89 4.18 4.59
CA ILE A 670 -21.97 2.77 4.98
C ILE A 670 -23.17 2.51 5.89
N LEU A 671 -23.54 3.48 6.73
CA LEU A 671 -24.74 3.37 7.56
C LEU A 671 -26.02 3.32 6.71
N ILE A 672 -26.12 4.17 5.68
CA ILE A 672 -27.21 4.11 4.70
C ILE A 672 -27.18 2.76 3.96
N PHE A 673 -26.00 2.32 3.50
CA PHE A 673 -25.84 1.04 2.83
C PHE A 673 -26.28 -0.14 3.70
N ALA A 674 -25.92 -0.16 4.98
CA ALA A 674 -26.33 -1.20 5.93
C ALA A 674 -27.87 -1.24 6.07
N LEU A 675 -28.52 -0.08 6.14
CA LEU A 675 -29.99 0.00 6.20
C LEU A 675 -30.65 -0.51 4.91
N VAL A 676 -30.13 -0.11 3.75
CA VAL A 676 -30.59 -0.61 2.43
C VAL A 676 -30.40 -2.12 2.32
N MET A 677 -29.26 -2.64 2.78
CA MET A 677 -28.97 -4.08 2.81
C MET A 677 -30.02 -4.84 3.64
N ILE A 678 -30.38 -4.34 4.83
CA ILE A 678 -31.38 -4.99 5.70
C ILE A 678 -32.75 -5.05 5.00
N ILE A 679 -33.17 -3.95 4.38
CA ILE A 679 -34.46 -3.88 3.66
C ILE A 679 -34.46 -4.84 2.46
N LEU A 680 -33.40 -4.82 1.65
CA LEU A 680 -33.28 -5.69 0.48
C LEU A 680 -33.23 -7.17 0.88
N ASP A 681 -32.48 -7.53 1.92
CA ASP A 681 -32.42 -8.91 2.41
C ASP A 681 -33.79 -9.40 2.90
N ALA A 682 -34.54 -8.55 3.62
CA ALA A 682 -35.89 -8.87 4.07
C ALA A 682 -36.87 -9.07 2.90
N LEU A 683 -36.82 -8.18 1.89
CA LEU A 683 -37.67 -8.28 0.70
C LEU A 683 -37.37 -9.53 -0.13
N ILE A 684 -36.08 -9.82 -0.38
CA ILE A 684 -35.67 -10.99 -1.16
C ILE A 684 -36.00 -12.27 -0.38
N SER A 685 -35.78 -12.28 0.94
CA SER A 685 -36.16 -13.40 1.82
C SER A 685 -37.66 -13.69 1.78
N ALA A 686 -38.51 -12.66 1.88
CA ALA A 686 -39.96 -12.82 1.81
C ALA A 686 -40.44 -13.33 0.44
N GLY A 687 -39.84 -12.82 -0.65
CA GLY A 687 -40.08 -13.30 -2.00
C GLY A 687 -39.68 -14.76 -2.18
N PHE A 688 -38.50 -15.13 -1.68
CA PHE A 688 -37.98 -16.50 -1.72
C PHE A 688 -38.91 -17.50 -1.00
N ILE A 689 -39.35 -17.18 0.23
CA ILE A 689 -40.31 -18.00 0.98
C ILE A 689 -41.60 -18.19 0.16
N SER A 690 -42.12 -17.10 -0.41
CA SER A 690 -43.37 -17.12 -1.19
C SER A 690 -43.28 -18.04 -2.41
N ILE A 691 -42.15 -18.02 -3.14
CA ILE A 691 -41.91 -18.87 -4.30
C ILE A 691 -41.81 -20.34 -3.89
N VAL A 692 -41.00 -20.65 -2.88
CA VAL A 692 -40.76 -22.03 -2.44
C VAL A 692 -42.04 -22.66 -1.88
N GLU A 693 -42.78 -21.94 -1.05
CA GLU A 693 -44.03 -22.47 -0.49
C GLU A 693 -45.16 -22.59 -1.51
N ARG A 694 -45.17 -21.80 -2.60
CA ARG A 694 -46.13 -22.00 -3.71
C ARG A 694 -45.83 -23.29 -4.47
N ARG A 695 -44.55 -23.58 -4.70
CA ARG A 695 -44.11 -24.79 -5.41
C ARG A 695 -44.26 -26.07 -4.59
N ASN A 696 -44.03 -26.01 -3.27
CA ASN A 696 -44.05 -27.20 -2.41
C ASN A 696 -45.44 -27.55 -1.85
N LEU A 697 -46.42 -26.65 -1.93
CA LEU A 697 -47.77 -26.91 -1.40
C LEU A 697 -48.43 -28.18 -1.97
N PRO A 698 -48.39 -28.41 -3.31
CA PRO A 698 -49.00 -29.59 -3.90
C PRO A 698 -48.32 -30.90 -3.50
N ALA A 699 -47.00 -30.89 -3.29
CA ALA A 699 -46.23 -32.07 -2.88
C ALA A 699 -46.53 -32.45 -1.42
N VAL A 700 -46.56 -31.45 -0.52
CA VAL A 700 -46.88 -31.68 0.90
C VAL A 700 -48.33 -32.12 1.10
N LEU A 701 -49.27 -31.65 0.26
CA LEU A 701 -50.67 -32.12 0.26
C LEU A 701 -50.82 -33.57 -0.22
N LYS A 702 -49.88 -34.08 -1.03
CA LYS A 702 -49.84 -35.47 -1.49
C LYS A 702 -49.12 -36.40 -0.51
N GLY A 703 -48.53 -35.87 0.56
CA GLY A 703 -47.79 -36.64 1.55
C GLY A 703 -46.34 -36.97 1.15
N GLU A 704 -45.78 -36.26 0.17
CA GLU A 704 -44.38 -36.41 -0.31
C GLU A 704 -43.39 -35.50 0.42
#